data_AF-I9SJB3-F1
#
_entry.id   AF-I9SJB3-F1
#
_cell.length_a   1.000
_cell.length_b   1.000
_cell.length_c   1.000
_cell.angle_alpha   90.00
_cell.angle_beta   90.00
_cell.angle_gamma   90.00
#
_symmetry.space_group_name_H-M   'P 1'
#
loop_
_entity.id
_entity.type
_entity.pdbx_description
1 polymer ?
#
loop_
_entity_poly.entity_id
_entity_poly.type
_entity_poly.pdbx_seq_one_letter_code
_entity_poly.pdbx_strand_id
1 'polypeptide(L)'
;MKTKLLCAKTAMFALACFSSIGVWGQIKITDENGLKAIAENLNGDYVLENNITLSKEWEPIGTNDSPFTGTIDGKGFTIYGLKINRPEQNSVGFIGTAKIEDVSSTKVTVKNLRLVGVEIFGHQDVGAVIGNSYGAKVSECYTSGLVYGWDHTGGIIGGTKKVDDDDNIMTQVSNCYSNAAVVSSSYQAGGIIGASINSVVDRCYFSGVAVCPEGRSGGIVALNDGNSLTITNCVTLSSYIKAGSGDAGGANAILGADNPAEDSNAVSTISNSYSWSGLKLYENNVEIARSNNANDSYDGGYLDLDELKTAQFWLGDVNFDAGIWTMVENTYPSLSNVQVPLENYIYIPSFPERCLPGKTFNAEAIPASGRTITYTSSNPEIATIDSKGKVSFLKDGKTTLTFVDQGDNYVKGCTKTYELEVKGVAYTIMDEEDLRCVKYDLAGDFKLGADIYLTKDWELMDVFTGTLDGQGYTIHNLRYINEEQGRVGLFGEATGATIKRVGIAGAYLNGNEDVGAIVGYANGCNISECFVDQASYIAGRDHIGSIVGKVEKMEVEEEGSAEKVITGTTVSDCYSMAKVYSREYQAGGVVGVVNYGTVERCYFSGNIRATKGRAGGIFSLVDADGKVFVENNVCLASGIYCSEATYCIGENGRTSTATLTNNYVDHYASYKGTDLSSSAPSDVYDNASNNGEKLESDEVLSSEWYKETLGWDFDNIWTFIEGGEGNMYPILKCQQSKVLTPVIYGIPEPAFLIQLADGSSSESLNLERIKSTCGQKLIFKITKGEEYIYIDGTIVDFSGAKEVDGETVATISIAPEVEITGLKPFETTAFDINMVGQSHVFPINNVADLLDVNNKLFASFCLMNDIDMTGVEFEGFGSLESPFTGSFDGNGHTIKNPVVITNDDNTKGFFNATKGAKIKNLGISNFSFSGSQANGNKSTDLGGFAGSAKETTFDQCYLTGKVVGRDHVGGFVGGNCSNVTITNSFVNAEVFAYSQAGGFFGVAAGNVTMKNCYFAGSVKLNPSHSYGWVGGFVGLVDADCTVTIEDCVSIGNLQGSVASGSFIGANGGDQKNNPRGIINFTGNVFNFDAERFLMDGKISENDWESQGYVTKEGGVVESPIEHYATPVEDNEFLTQIPYNDAKFDFENIWTIDEEVSYPTLKNVAYIPAPPVGIEQVVDQNENTYIVYTSDNAIFVSGMKNTAKIALYNINGQLVSNVITSGENIELPIMGKGFYIVRIVEDEMTTTVKVVVK
;
A
#
# COMPACT_ATOMS: atom_id res chain seq x y z
N MET A 1 -20.51 6.50 23.33
CA MET A 1 -21.95 6.44 23.01
C MET A 1 -22.52 5.02 22.77
N LYS A 2 -21.68 3.97 22.70
CA LYS A 2 -22.13 2.58 22.42
C LYS A 2 -22.76 1.82 23.61
N THR A 3 -22.61 2.28 24.85
CA THR A 3 -23.10 1.56 26.05
C THR A 3 -24.52 1.93 26.49
N LYS A 4 -25.08 3.05 26.02
CA LYS A 4 -26.46 3.47 26.35
C LYS A 4 -27.53 2.92 25.39
N LEU A 5 -27.13 2.44 24.21
CA LEU A 5 -28.05 1.84 23.23
C LEU A 5 -28.36 0.36 23.55
N LEU A 6 -27.45 -0.33 24.26
CA LEU A 6 -27.61 -1.73 24.63
C LEU A 6 -28.69 -1.93 25.70
N CYS A 7 -28.78 -1.04 26.70
CA CYS A 7 -29.81 -1.10 27.75
C CYS A 7 -31.20 -0.63 27.28
N ALA A 8 -31.29 0.17 26.22
CA ALA A 8 -32.59 0.61 25.67
C ALA A 8 -33.23 -0.45 24.76
N LYS A 9 -32.42 -1.25 24.06
CA LYS A 9 -32.90 -2.38 23.24
C LYS A 9 -33.34 -3.58 24.09
N THR A 10 -32.67 -3.86 25.20
CA THR A 10 -33.11 -4.90 26.16
C THR A 10 -34.40 -4.51 26.90
N ALA A 11 -34.66 -3.22 27.11
CA ALA A 11 -35.88 -2.75 27.78
C ALA A 11 -37.15 -2.88 26.91
N MET A 12 -37.04 -2.78 25.57
CA MET A 12 -38.19 -3.05 24.67
C MET A 12 -38.53 -4.54 24.58
N PHE A 13 -37.56 -5.43 24.81
CA PHE A 13 -37.78 -6.87 24.89
C PHE A 13 -38.61 -7.27 26.12
N ALA A 14 -38.56 -6.48 27.20
CA ALA A 14 -39.31 -6.76 28.41
C ALA A 14 -40.81 -6.40 28.31
N LEU A 15 -41.26 -5.58 27.35
CA LEU A 15 -42.67 -5.18 27.29
C LEU A 15 -43.53 -6.01 26.32
N ALA A 16 -42.92 -6.74 25.37
CA ALA A 16 -43.65 -7.62 24.45
C ALA A 16 -43.82 -9.06 24.97
N CYS A 17 -43.06 -9.49 25.99
CA CYS A 17 -43.06 -10.87 26.49
C CYS A 17 -43.75 -11.09 27.84
N PHE A 18 -44.44 -10.10 28.44
CA PHE A 18 -45.24 -10.33 29.64
C PHE A 18 -46.70 -10.70 29.32
N SER A 19 -46.88 -11.87 28.70
CA SER A 19 -48.10 -12.66 28.85
C SER A 19 -47.91 -14.15 28.51
N SER A 20 -46.92 -14.83 29.11
CA SER A 20 -47.05 -16.24 29.52
C SER A 20 -45.77 -16.74 30.20
N ILE A 21 -45.70 -16.56 31.52
CA ILE A 21 -44.88 -17.46 32.33
C ILE A 21 -45.70 -18.74 32.48
N GLY A 22 -45.26 -19.81 31.80
CA GLY A 22 -45.79 -21.15 32.00
C GLY A 22 -45.56 -22.06 30.79
N VAL A 23 -44.64 -23.01 30.95
CA VAL A 23 -44.53 -24.29 30.20
C VAL A 23 -44.24 -24.17 28.69
N TRP A 24 -43.10 -24.75 28.24
CA TRP A 24 -42.79 -25.24 26.88
C TRP A 24 -43.83 -24.91 25.77
N GLY A 25 -43.90 -23.65 25.32
CA GLY A 25 -44.89 -23.17 24.35
C GLY A 25 -44.23 -22.41 23.20
N GLN A 26 -44.70 -22.64 21.97
CA GLN A 26 -44.23 -21.96 20.76
C GLN A 26 -44.43 -20.43 20.84
N ILE A 27 -43.45 -19.67 20.37
CA ILE A 27 -43.45 -18.21 20.24
C ILE A 27 -44.32 -17.81 19.04
N LYS A 28 -45.40 -17.08 19.31
CA LYS A 28 -46.38 -16.66 18.30
C LYS A 28 -45.90 -15.45 17.50
N ILE A 29 -45.91 -15.56 16.18
CA ILE A 29 -45.59 -14.50 15.23
C ILE A 29 -46.87 -14.01 14.56
N THR A 30 -47.23 -12.75 14.78
CA THR A 30 -48.47 -12.16 14.26
C THR A 30 -48.24 -11.05 13.22
N ASP A 31 -47.01 -10.52 13.11
CA ASP A 31 -46.66 -9.39 12.25
C ASP A 31 -45.18 -9.42 11.77
N GLU A 32 -44.82 -8.45 10.94
CA GLU A 32 -43.47 -8.28 10.37
C GLU A 32 -42.38 -8.10 11.45
N ASN A 33 -42.69 -7.43 12.57
CA ASN A 33 -41.71 -7.21 13.64
C ASN A 33 -41.41 -8.51 14.38
N GLY A 34 -42.42 -9.35 14.59
CA GLY A 34 -42.25 -10.68 15.15
C GLY A 34 -41.33 -11.55 14.28
N LEU A 35 -41.47 -11.51 12.96
CA LEU A 35 -40.56 -12.22 12.05
C LEU A 35 -39.11 -11.72 12.20
N LYS A 36 -38.90 -10.40 12.25
CA LYS A 36 -37.55 -9.81 12.42
C LYS A 36 -36.92 -10.17 13.76
N ALA A 37 -37.73 -10.30 14.82
CA ALA A 37 -37.25 -10.65 16.15
C ALA A 37 -36.67 -12.07 16.24
N ILE A 38 -36.93 -12.95 15.26
CA ILE A 38 -36.33 -14.29 15.21
C ILE A 38 -34.80 -14.21 15.15
N ALA A 39 -34.24 -13.20 14.47
CA ALA A 39 -32.79 -13.00 14.37
C ALA A 39 -32.10 -12.77 15.72
N GLU A 40 -32.85 -12.34 16.74
CA GLU A 40 -32.34 -12.13 18.10
C GLU A 40 -32.42 -13.40 18.97
N ASN A 41 -33.09 -14.47 18.48
CA ASN A 41 -33.22 -15.74 19.19
C ASN A 41 -33.29 -16.94 18.20
N LEU A 42 -32.16 -17.32 17.65
CA LEU A 42 -32.06 -18.29 16.55
C LEU A 42 -32.42 -19.74 16.92
N ASN A 43 -32.57 -20.09 18.21
CA ASN A 43 -32.88 -21.44 18.68
C ASN A 43 -34.35 -21.64 19.13
N GLY A 44 -35.19 -20.61 18.99
CA GLY A 44 -36.58 -20.60 19.43
C GLY A 44 -37.52 -21.48 18.60
N ASP A 45 -38.71 -21.74 19.14
CA ASP A 45 -39.77 -22.48 18.46
C ASP A 45 -40.90 -21.52 18.06
N TYR A 46 -41.03 -21.22 16.78
CA TYR A 46 -41.88 -20.14 16.26
C TYR A 46 -43.11 -20.66 15.55
N VAL A 47 -44.23 -19.95 15.68
CA VAL A 47 -45.50 -20.30 15.04
C VAL A 47 -46.20 -19.07 14.49
N LEU A 48 -46.58 -19.08 13.21
CA LEU A 48 -47.33 -17.97 12.62
C LEU A 48 -48.81 -18.03 13.04
N GLU A 49 -49.41 -16.86 13.27
CA GLU A 49 -50.84 -16.74 13.59
C GLU A 49 -51.65 -15.99 12.52
N ASN A 50 -50.99 -15.30 11.58
CA ASN A 50 -51.63 -14.56 10.48
C ASN A 50 -50.75 -14.57 9.22
N ASN A 51 -51.34 -14.24 8.08
CA ASN A 51 -50.57 -13.82 6.90
C ASN A 51 -49.83 -12.52 7.20
N ILE A 52 -48.60 -12.38 6.73
CA ILE A 52 -47.74 -11.23 6.97
C ILE A 52 -47.26 -10.67 5.63
N THR A 53 -47.30 -9.35 5.47
CA THR A 53 -46.73 -8.67 4.29
C THR A 53 -45.51 -7.88 4.74
N LEU A 54 -44.36 -8.15 4.14
CA LEU A 54 -43.13 -7.41 4.39
C LEU A 54 -43.14 -6.10 3.60
N SER A 55 -42.79 -5.00 4.27
CA SER A 55 -42.87 -3.65 3.71
C SER A 55 -41.51 -3.09 3.25
N LYS A 56 -40.40 -3.78 3.57
CA LYS A 56 -39.02 -3.35 3.31
C LYS A 56 -38.16 -4.54 2.88
N GLU A 57 -36.93 -4.27 2.46
CA GLU A 57 -35.91 -5.31 2.28
C GLU A 57 -35.76 -6.17 3.54
N TRP A 58 -35.63 -7.47 3.31
CA TRP A 58 -35.48 -8.50 4.33
C TRP A 58 -34.00 -8.79 4.55
N GLU A 59 -33.63 -8.97 5.82
CA GLU A 59 -32.31 -9.44 6.21
C GLU A 59 -32.44 -10.94 6.56
N PRO A 60 -31.66 -11.83 5.92
CA PRO A 60 -31.74 -13.27 6.17
C PRO A 60 -31.62 -13.62 7.66
N ILE A 61 -32.45 -14.55 8.14
CA ILE A 61 -32.33 -15.08 9.51
C ILE A 61 -31.19 -16.09 9.54
N GLY A 62 -30.22 -15.89 10.43
CA GLY A 62 -29.10 -16.81 10.62
C GLY A 62 -28.02 -16.67 9.54
N THR A 63 -26.76 -16.77 9.96
CA THR A 63 -25.56 -16.70 9.12
C THR A 63 -24.70 -17.95 9.32
N ASN A 64 -23.63 -18.12 8.54
CA ASN A 64 -22.69 -19.23 8.76
C ASN A 64 -22.05 -19.20 10.15
N ASP A 65 -21.76 -18.00 10.70
CA ASP A 65 -21.18 -17.84 12.04
C ASP A 65 -22.23 -17.95 13.17
N SER A 66 -23.51 -17.83 12.85
CA SER A 66 -24.61 -17.87 13.81
C SER A 66 -25.85 -18.43 13.13
N PRO A 67 -25.94 -19.77 12.97
CA PRO A 67 -26.99 -20.38 12.18
C PRO A 67 -28.33 -20.43 12.92
N PHE A 68 -29.42 -20.53 12.16
CA PHE A 68 -30.74 -20.86 12.71
C PHE A 68 -30.78 -22.32 13.17
N THR A 69 -31.14 -22.54 14.44
CA THR A 69 -31.17 -23.85 15.10
C THR A 69 -32.57 -24.22 15.66
N GLY A 70 -33.56 -23.36 15.43
CA GLY A 70 -34.91 -23.45 15.99
C GLY A 70 -35.96 -24.15 15.10
N THR A 71 -37.24 -23.92 15.39
CA THR A 71 -38.36 -24.38 14.55
C THR A 71 -39.22 -23.21 14.06
N ILE A 72 -39.77 -23.32 12.84
CA ILE A 72 -40.77 -22.40 12.30
C ILE A 72 -41.95 -23.22 11.78
N ASP A 73 -43.13 -23.02 12.37
CA ASP A 73 -44.41 -23.55 11.89
C ASP A 73 -45.25 -22.42 11.31
N GLY A 74 -45.35 -22.37 9.99
CA GLY A 74 -46.15 -21.38 9.28
C GLY A 74 -47.66 -21.56 9.45
N LYS A 75 -48.15 -22.70 9.94
CA LYS A 75 -49.59 -23.04 10.05
C LYS A 75 -50.42 -22.81 8.78
N GLY A 76 -49.78 -22.78 7.61
CA GLY A 76 -50.40 -22.48 6.32
C GLY A 76 -50.56 -20.99 6.05
N PHE A 77 -50.03 -20.10 6.89
CA PHE A 77 -50.00 -18.67 6.63
C PHE A 77 -48.92 -18.29 5.61
N THR A 78 -49.14 -17.15 4.98
CA THR A 78 -48.33 -16.64 3.87
C THR A 78 -47.55 -15.40 4.27
N ILE A 79 -46.27 -15.38 3.91
CA ILE A 79 -45.42 -14.20 3.91
C ILE A 79 -45.37 -13.66 2.48
N TYR A 80 -45.79 -12.42 2.30
CA TYR A 80 -45.75 -11.69 1.03
C TYR A 80 -44.63 -10.65 1.04
N GLY A 81 -44.10 -10.32 -0.13
CA GLY A 81 -43.20 -9.17 -0.31
C GLY A 81 -41.78 -9.40 0.22
N LEU A 82 -41.32 -10.65 0.30
CA LEU A 82 -39.95 -10.98 0.66
C LEU A 82 -38.98 -10.49 -0.43
N LYS A 83 -38.26 -9.40 -0.16
CA LYS A 83 -37.27 -8.82 -1.09
C LYS A 83 -35.88 -8.84 -0.47
N ILE A 84 -34.90 -9.42 -1.13
CA ILE A 84 -33.50 -9.45 -0.72
C ILE A 84 -32.64 -9.09 -1.93
N ASN A 85 -31.80 -8.06 -1.80
CA ASN A 85 -30.86 -7.65 -2.86
C ASN A 85 -29.43 -7.60 -2.30
N ARG A 86 -28.69 -8.70 -2.44
CA ARG A 86 -27.36 -8.93 -1.89
C ARG A 86 -26.51 -9.76 -2.87
N PRO A 87 -26.24 -9.28 -4.10
CA PRO A 87 -25.63 -10.07 -5.17
C PRO A 87 -24.22 -10.61 -4.84
N GLU A 88 -23.53 -10.02 -3.85
CA GLU A 88 -22.20 -10.44 -3.39
C GLU A 88 -22.24 -11.34 -2.13
N GLN A 89 -23.42 -11.62 -1.56
CA GLN A 89 -23.56 -12.37 -0.31
C GLN A 89 -23.92 -13.83 -0.57
N ASN A 90 -23.23 -14.75 0.12
CA ASN A 90 -23.54 -16.17 0.12
C ASN A 90 -24.61 -16.52 1.17
N SER A 91 -25.27 -17.67 1.02
CA SER A 91 -26.25 -18.23 1.95
C SER A 91 -27.43 -17.26 2.17
N VAL A 92 -28.21 -17.05 1.12
CA VAL A 92 -29.26 -16.03 1.08
C VAL A 92 -30.64 -16.67 0.94
N GLY A 93 -31.57 -16.28 1.82
CA GLY A 93 -32.96 -16.73 1.81
C GLY A 93 -33.79 -16.08 2.91
N PHE A 94 -35.04 -16.53 3.11
CA PHE A 94 -35.80 -16.15 4.32
C PHE A 94 -34.97 -16.47 5.59
N ILE A 95 -34.36 -17.65 5.59
CA ILE A 95 -33.26 -18.05 6.47
C ILE A 95 -31.99 -18.10 5.61
N GLY A 96 -30.90 -17.48 6.07
CA GLY A 96 -29.60 -17.55 5.39
C GLY A 96 -28.98 -18.94 5.56
N THR A 97 -28.66 -19.29 6.80
CA THR A 97 -28.09 -20.60 7.16
C THR A 97 -28.90 -21.28 8.27
N ALA A 98 -29.24 -22.55 8.07
CA ALA A 98 -29.90 -23.41 9.06
C ALA A 98 -29.03 -24.62 9.38
N LYS A 99 -28.67 -24.85 10.66
CA LYS A 99 -27.76 -25.94 11.05
C LYS A 99 -28.22 -26.68 12.29
N ILE A 100 -28.21 -28.01 12.24
CA ILE A 100 -28.26 -28.85 13.45
C ILE A 100 -26.89 -28.77 14.14
N GLU A 101 -26.83 -28.14 15.31
CA GLU A 101 -25.62 -28.10 16.16
C GLU A 101 -25.58 -29.24 17.18
N ASP A 102 -26.75 -29.67 17.65
CA ASP A 102 -26.88 -30.83 18.53
C ASP A 102 -27.49 -32.00 17.75
N VAL A 103 -26.61 -32.93 17.35
CA VAL A 103 -26.93 -34.16 16.62
C VAL A 103 -27.96 -35.04 17.33
N SER A 104 -28.17 -34.85 18.63
CA SER A 104 -29.20 -35.56 19.41
C SER A 104 -30.61 -34.95 19.29
N SER A 105 -30.73 -33.72 18.75
CA SER A 105 -31.97 -32.92 18.86
C SER A 105 -32.84 -32.90 17.61
N THR A 106 -32.33 -33.16 16.39
CA THR A 106 -33.05 -33.05 15.09
C THR A 106 -33.96 -31.80 14.95
N LYS A 107 -33.68 -30.75 15.72
CA LYS A 107 -34.65 -29.70 16.06
C LYS A 107 -34.96 -28.80 14.87
N VAL A 108 -34.00 -28.58 13.98
CA VAL A 108 -34.10 -27.58 12.90
C VAL A 108 -35.18 -27.94 11.88
N THR A 109 -36.34 -27.29 12.00
CA THR A 109 -37.53 -27.59 11.21
C THR A 109 -38.20 -26.33 10.69
N VAL A 110 -38.53 -26.29 9.39
CA VAL A 110 -39.41 -25.29 8.79
C VAL A 110 -40.58 -26.01 8.16
N LYS A 111 -41.81 -25.72 8.60
CA LYS A 111 -42.99 -26.39 8.06
C LYS A 111 -44.18 -25.46 7.84
N ASN A 112 -45.10 -25.85 6.96
CA ASN A 112 -46.36 -25.16 6.73
C ASN A 112 -46.21 -23.68 6.32
N LEU A 113 -45.08 -23.30 5.71
CA LEU A 113 -44.74 -21.91 5.40
C LEU A 113 -44.95 -21.61 3.92
N ARG A 114 -45.56 -20.46 3.60
CA ARG A 114 -45.76 -20.01 2.22
C ARG A 114 -45.05 -18.69 1.99
N LEU A 115 -44.15 -18.63 1.01
CA LEU A 115 -43.46 -17.41 0.61
C LEU A 115 -43.91 -17.04 -0.81
N VAL A 116 -44.71 -15.99 -0.93
CA VAL A 116 -45.38 -15.65 -2.19
C VAL A 116 -44.88 -14.33 -2.75
N GLY A 117 -44.44 -14.36 -4.02
CA GLY A 117 -43.88 -13.21 -4.71
C GLY A 117 -42.53 -12.78 -4.14
N VAL A 118 -41.65 -13.74 -3.87
CA VAL A 118 -40.28 -13.46 -3.42
C VAL A 118 -39.45 -12.81 -4.54
N GLU A 119 -38.52 -11.93 -4.19
CA GLU A 119 -37.52 -11.35 -5.09
C GLU A 119 -36.17 -11.41 -4.39
N ILE A 120 -35.38 -12.44 -4.66
CA ILE A 120 -34.13 -12.73 -3.94
C ILE A 120 -32.97 -12.69 -4.93
N PHE A 121 -31.98 -11.84 -4.66
CA PHE A 121 -30.71 -11.76 -5.38
C PHE A 121 -29.58 -12.04 -4.38
N GLY A 122 -28.82 -13.11 -4.62
CA GLY A 122 -27.66 -13.53 -3.81
C GLY A 122 -26.48 -13.95 -4.69
N HIS A 123 -25.38 -14.35 -4.06
CA HIS A 123 -24.19 -14.91 -4.71
C HIS A 123 -24.27 -16.44 -4.77
N GLN A 124 -23.74 -17.16 -3.77
CA GLN A 124 -23.78 -18.63 -3.67
C GLN A 124 -24.81 -19.11 -2.63
N ASP A 125 -25.38 -20.31 -2.81
CA ASP A 125 -26.36 -20.94 -1.90
C ASP A 125 -27.58 -20.04 -1.66
N VAL A 126 -28.36 -19.83 -2.73
CA VAL A 126 -29.51 -18.90 -2.72
C VAL A 126 -30.82 -19.70 -2.79
N GLY A 127 -31.63 -19.63 -1.74
CA GLY A 127 -32.91 -20.34 -1.67
C GLY A 127 -34.03 -19.50 -1.10
N ALA A 128 -35.27 -19.71 -1.53
CA ALA A 128 -36.38 -18.91 -1.03
C ALA A 128 -36.62 -19.12 0.48
N VAL A 129 -36.59 -20.37 0.95
CA VAL A 129 -36.80 -20.70 2.37
C VAL A 129 -35.49 -20.70 3.14
N ILE A 130 -34.48 -21.41 2.64
CA ILE A 130 -33.16 -21.53 3.26
C ILE A 130 -32.08 -21.32 2.19
N GLY A 131 -31.10 -20.45 2.46
CA GLY A 131 -29.91 -20.34 1.61
C GLY A 131 -29.08 -21.62 1.66
N ASN A 132 -28.51 -21.93 2.82
CA ASN A 132 -27.69 -23.12 3.05
C ASN A 132 -28.19 -23.97 4.24
N SER A 133 -28.33 -25.28 4.03
CA SER A 133 -28.88 -26.23 5.01
C SER A 133 -27.88 -27.30 5.45
N TYR A 134 -27.72 -27.45 6.77
CA TYR A 134 -26.96 -28.50 7.44
C TYR A 134 -27.92 -29.38 8.25
N GLY A 135 -28.60 -30.30 7.55
CA GLY A 135 -29.49 -31.29 8.16
C GLY A 135 -30.93 -30.84 8.48
N ALA A 136 -31.37 -29.68 7.99
CA ALA A 136 -32.70 -29.15 8.30
C ALA A 136 -33.84 -29.99 7.68
N LYS A 137 -35.00 -29.98 8.33
CA LYS A 137 -36.24 -30.56 7.81
C LYS A 137 -37.18 -29.48 7.30
N VAL A 138 -37.48 -29.47 6.01
CA VAL A 138 -38.42 -28.55 5.36
C VAL A 138 -39.62 -29.31 4.85
N SER A 139 -40.83 -28.96 5.28
CA SER A 139 -42.04 -29.69 4.87
C SER A 139 -43.29 -28.86 4.68
N GLU A 140 -44.17 -29.24 3.76
CA GLU A 140 -45.45 -28.55 3.54
C GLU A 140 -45.26 -27.05 3.24
N CYS A 141 -44.18 -26.72 2.51
CA CYS A 141 -43.82 -25.36 2.15
C CYS A 141 -44.10 -25.06 0.67
N TYR A 142 -44.44 -23.80 0.39
CA TYR A 142 -44.74 -23.30 -0.95
C TYR A 142 -43.98 -22.00 -1.24
N THR A 143 -43.36 -21.90 -2.41
CA THR A 143 -42.66 -20.67 -2.85
C THR A 143 -43.05 -20.22 -4.27
N SER A 144 -43.12 -18.91 -4.46
CA SER A 144 -43.34 -18.25 -5.76
C SER A 144 -42.57 -16.94 -5.88
N GLY A 145 -42.27 -16.50 -7.10
CA GLY A 145 -41.50 -15.27 -7.35
C GLY A 145 -40.23 -15.53 -8.16
N LEU A 146 -39.13 -14.90 -7.76
CA LEU A 146 -37.79 -15.01 -8.33
C LEU A 146 -36.75 -15.33 -7.26
N VAL A 147 -35.96 -16.36 -7.50
CA VAL A 147 -34.71 -16.64 -6.78
C VAL A 147 -33.58 -16.57 -7.80
N TYR A 148 -32.69 -15.60 -7.61
CA TYR A 148 -31.57 -15.30 -8.50
C TYR A 148 -30.25 -15.42 -7.72
N GLY A 149 -29.36 -16.30 -8.18
CA GLY A 149 -28.03 -16.46 -7.61
C GLY A 149 -26.95 -16.52 -8.68
N TRP A 150 -25.69 -16.43 -8.25
CA TRP A 150 -24.54 -16.75 -9.08
C TRP A 150 -24.30 -18.27 -9.14
N ASP A 151 -24.41 -18.94 -7.98
CA ASP A 151 -24.12 -20.36 -7.77
C ASP A 151 -25.14 -21.00 -6.77
N HIS A 152 -25.41 -22.30 -6.89
CA HIS A 152 -26.34 -23.09 -6.05
C HIS A 152 -27.68 -22.39 -5.77
N THR A 153 -28.47 -22.14 -6.80
CA THR A 153 -29.76 -21.45 -6.66
C THR A 153 -30.92 -22.43 -6.64
N GLY A 154 -31.79 -22.36 -5.64
CA GLY A 154 -32.94 -23.27 -5.52
C GLY A 154 -34.27 -22.65 -5.12
N GLY A 155 -35.37 -23.24 -5.59
CA GLY A 155 -36.71 -22.72 -5.32
C GLY A 155 -37.16 -22.84 -3.85
N ILE A 156 -36.60 -23.78 -3.09
CA ILE A 156 -36.84 -23.94 -1.64
C ILE A 156 -35.53 -23.77 -0.87
N ILE A 157 -34.49 -24.52 -1.25
CA ILE A 157 -33.16 -24.48 -0.62
C ILE A 157 -32.10 -24.18 -1.68
N GLY A 158 -31.14 -23.29 -1.38
CA GLY A 158 -30.01 -23.02 -2.28
C GLY A 158 -29.03 -24.20 -2.32
N GLY A 159 -28.28 -24.39 -1.24
CA GLY A 159 -27.31 -25.46 -1.06
C GLY A 159 -27.54 -26.31 0.19
N THR A 160 -27.01 -27.53 0.23
CA THR A 160 -26.94 -28.34 1.45
C THR A 160 -25.52 -28.81 1.74
N LYS A 161 -25.21 -29.05 3.02
CA LYS A 161 -23.91 -29.49 3.53
C LYS A 161 -24.08 -30.54 4.64
N LYS A 162 -23.01 -31.29 4.92
CA LYS A 162 -22.97 -32.28 6.04
C LYS A 162 -22.95 -31.58 7.40
N VAL A 163 -23.52 -32.24 8.42
CA VAL A 163 -23.36 -31.87 9.82
C VAL A 163 -22.17 -32.64 10.39
N ASP A 164 -21.08 -31.94 10.74
CA ASP A 164 -19.91 -32.45 11.49
C ASP A 164 -19.48 -33.90 11.15
N ASP A 165 -19.18 -34.16 9.87
CA ASP A 165 -18.79 -35.46 9.28
C ASP A 165 -19.77 -36.65 9.50
N ASP A 166 -20.98 -36.42 10.00
CA ASP A 166 -22.00 -37.46 10.20
C ASP A 166 -22.92 -37.62 8.97
N ASP A 167 -22.68 -38.69 8.22
CA ASP A 167 -23.48 -39.06 7.04
C ASP A 167 -24.93 -39.47 7.36
N ASN A 168 -25.27 -39.70 8.64
CA ASN A 168 -26.63 -40.09 9.01
C ASN A 168 -27.59 -38.90 9.14
N ILE A 169 -27.08 -37.68 9.17
CA ILE A 169 -27.89 -36.47 9.27
C ILE A 169 -28.03 -35.84 7.88
N MET A 170 -29.21 -36.01 7.30
CA MET A 170 -29.55 -35.55 5.96
C MET A 170 -30.48 -34.35 6.02
N THR A 171 -30.31 -33.40 5.09
CA THR A 171 -31.35 -32.40 4.83
C THR A 171 -32.57 -33.11 4.23
N GLN A 172 -33.77 -32.80 4.71
CA GLN A 172 -35.01 -33.46 4.24
C GLN A 172 -35.99 -32.41 3.73
N VAL A 173 -36.44 -32.54 2.48
CA VAL A 173 -37.46 -31.68 1.88
C VAL A 173 -38.65 -32.54 1.47
N SER A 174 -39.82 -32.31 2.04
CA SER A 174 -40.99 -33.14 1.73
C SER A 174 -42.33 -32.44 1.66
N ASN A 175 -43.22 -32.89 0.79
CA ASN A 175 -44.52 -32.26 0.56
C ASN A 175 -44.40 -30.75 0.22
N CYS A 176 -43.35 -30.37 -0.52
CA CYS A 176 -43.08 -28.97 -0.88
C CYS A 176 -43.27 -28.75 -2.37
N TYR A 177 -43.58 -27.52 -2.77
CA TYR A 177 -43.53 -27.17 -4.18
C TYR A 177 -43.11 -25.73 -4.42
N SER A 178 -42.51 -25.50 -5.58
CA SER A 178 -42.12 -24.17 -6.04
C SER A 178 -42.71 -23.90 -7.42
N ASN A 179 -43.26 -22.71 -7.61
CA ASN A 179 -43.56 -22.15 -8.93
C ASN A 179 -42.74 -20.88 -9.20
N ALA A 180 -41.61 -20.68 -8.50
CA ALA A 180 -40.71 -19.56 -8.70
C ALA A 180 -39.88 -19.72 -9.99
N ALA A 181 -39.47 -18.60 -10.58
CA ALA A 181 -38.35 -18.56 -11.51
C ALA A 181 -37.06 -18.74 -10.71
N VAL A 182 -36.30 -19.80 -10.98
CA VAL A 182 -35.02 -20.08 -10.35
C VAL A 182 -33.93 -19.85 -11.38
N VAL A 183 -33.08 -18.85 -11.15
CA VAL A 183 -32.07 -18.40 -12.11
C VAL A 183 -30.70 -18.40 -11.45
N SER A 184 -29.76 -19.14 -12.00
CA SER A 184 -28.33 -19.06 -11.65
C SER A 184 -27.57 -18.44 -12.82
N SER A 185 -26.71 -17.45 -12.59
CA SER A 185 -25.95 -16.85 -13.69
C SER A 185 -24.85 -17.76 -14.22
N SER A 186 -24.25 -18.61 -13.37
CA SER A 186 -23.02 -19.33 -13.75
C SER A 186 -23.03 -20.85 -13.57
N TYR A 187 -23.53 -21.42 -12.46
CA TYR A 187 -23.26 -22.84 -12.16
C TYR A 187 -24.48 -23.76 -12.01
N GLN A 188 -25.40 -23.56 -11.06
CA GLN A 188 -26.52 -24.49 -10.85
C GLN A 188 -27.84 -23.81 -10.47
N ALA A 189 -28.91 -24.15 -11.20
CA ALA A 189 -30.28 -23.76 -10.88
C ALA A 189 -31.20 -24.99 -10.72
N GLY A 190 -31.75 -25.19 -9.52
CA GLY A 190 -32.59 -26.33 -9.17
C GLY A 190 -34.00 -25.94 -8.73
N GLY A 191 -35.03 -26.59 -9.26
CA GLY A 191 -36.41 -26.20 -8.97
C GLY A 191 -36.80 -26.28 -7.49
N ILE A 192 -36.23 -27.23 -6.74
CA ILE A 192 -36.42 -27.37 -5.29
C ILE A 192 -35.12 -27.10 -4.53
N ILE A 193 -34.04 -27.79 -4.89
CA ILE A 193 -32.70 -27.61 -4.30
C ILE A 193 -31.70 -27.25 -5.41
N GLY A 194 -30.90 -26.21 -5.22
CA GLY A 194 -29.81 -25.85 -6.14
C GLY A 194 -28.75 -26.94 -6.18
N ALA A 195 -27.98 -27.09 -5.09
CA ALA A 195 -27.01 -28.17 -4.94
C ALA A 195 -27.22 -28.96 -3.66
N SER A 196 -27.07 -30.28 -3.77
CA SER A 196 -27.24 -31.22 -2.67
C SER A 196 -25.91 -31.85 -2.27
N ILE A 197 -25.65 -31.87 -0.97
CA ILE A 197 -24.76 -32.79 -0.28
C ILE A 197 -25.59 -33.49 0.82
N ASN A 198 -25.75 -34.81 0.72
CA ASN A 198 -26.47 -35.66 1.69
C ASN A 198 -27.93 -35.25 1.98
N SER A 199 -28.86 -35.52 1.04
CA SER A 199 -30.25 -35.03 1.12
C SER A 199 -31.31 -36.05 0.72
N VAL A 200 -32.54 -35.83 1.22
CA VAL A 200 -33.76 -36.54 0.83
C VAL A 200 -34.81 -35.55 0.34
N VAL A 201 -35.34 -35.78 -0.86
CA VAL A 201 -36.45 -35.02 -1.45
C VAL A 201 -37.60 -35.96 -1.75
N ASP A 202 -38.75 -35.76 -1.10
CA ASP A 202 -39.87 -36.71 -1.16
C ASP A 202 -41.24 -36.03 -1.29
N ARG A 203 -42.06 -36.46 -2.25
CA ARG A 203 -43.40 -35.87 -2.51
C ARG A 203 -43.34 -34.36 -2.81
N CYS A 204 -42.38 -33.94 -3.62
CA CYS A 204 -42.22 -32.55 -4.02
C CYS A 204 -42.54 -32.35 -5.51
N TYR A 205 -42.94 -31.15 -5.90
CA TYR A 205 -43.03 -30.84 -7.33
C TYR A 205 -42.56 -29.44 -7.68
N PHE A 206 -42.08 -29.27 -8.91
CA PHE A 206 -41.67 -27.98 -9.44
C PHE A 206 -42.50 -27.62 -10.66
N SER A 207 -43.09 -26.42 -10.67
CA SER A 207 -43.89 -25.90 -11.78
C SER A 207 -43.40 -24.56 -12.32
N GLY A 208 -42.28 -24.08 -11.77
CA GLY A 208 -41.60 -22.86 -12.22
C GLY A 208 -40.70 -23.13 -13.43
N VAL A 209 -39.73 -22.25 -13.66
CA VAL A 209 -38.64 -22.46 -14.65
C VAL A 209 -37.28 -22.41 -13.96
N ALA A 210 -36.35 -23.27 -14.41
CA ALA A 210 -34.96 -23.28 -13.95
C ALA A 210 -34.04 -22.90 -15.12
N VAL A 211 -33.19 -21.89 -14.91
CA VAL A 211 -32.35 -21.30 -15.95
C VAL A 211 -30.92 -21.08 -15.43
N CYS A 212 -29.94 -21.70 -16.08
CA CYS A 212 -28.52 -21.47 -15.84
C CYS A 212 -27.74 -21.38 -17.15
N PRO A 213 -27.45 -20.18 -17.68
CA PRO A 213 -26.87 -20.02 -19.02
C PRO A 213 -25.45 -20.60 -19.20
N GLU A 214 -24.64 -20.67 -18.14
CA GLU A 214 -23.25 -21.13 -18.20
C GLU A 214 -23.03 -22.48 -17.48
N GLY A 215 -24.08 -23.06 -16.91
CA GLY A 215 -23.98 -24.24 -16.04
C GLY A 215 -25.13 -25.22 -16.22
N ARG A 216 -25.56 -25.87 -15.13
CA ARG A 216 -26.56 -26.95 -15.12
C ARG A 216 -27.90 -26.50 -14.59
N SER A 217 -28.95 -27.21 -14.97
CA SER A 217 -30.27 -27.02 -14.37
C SER A 217 -31.03 -28.32 -14.22
N GLY A 218 -31.72 -28.45 -13.08
CA GLY A 218 -32.54 -29.61 -12.74
C GLY A 218 -33.92 -29.21 -12.23
N GLY A 219 -34.96 -29.93 -12.64
CA GLY A 219 -36.32 -29.58 -12.22
C GLY A 219 -36.59 -29.82 -10.74
N ILE A 220 -35.90 -30.76 -10.08
CA ILE A 220 -35.98 -30.96 -8.63
C ILE A 220 -34.65 -30.58 -7.97
N VAL A 221 -33.54 -31.18 -8.39
CA VAL A 221 -32.18 -30.90 -7.90
C VAL A 221 -31.27 -30.63 -9.09
N ALA A 222 -30.44 -29.57 -9.06
CA ALA A 222 -29.55 -29.32 -10.20
C ALA A 222 -28.27 -30.16 -10.15
N LEU A 223 -27.67 -30.32 -8.96
CA LEU A 223 -26.45 -31.09 -8.77
C LEU A 223 -26.48 -31.84 -7.44
N ASN A 224 -26.07 -33.10 -7.44
CA ASN A 224 -25.55 -33.76 -6.26
C ASN A 224 -24.03 -33.59 -6.23
N ASP A 225 -23.53 -32.78 -5.29
CA ASP A 225 -22.11 -32.39 -5.15
C ASP A 225 -21.45 -33.17 -4.00
N GLY A 226 -21.70 -34.48 -3.96
CA GLY A 226 -21.16 -35.42 -2.99
C GLY A 226 -22.20 -36.09 -2.07
N ASN A 227 -21.90 -37.33 -1.66
CA ASN A 227 -22.70 -38.17 -0.75
C ASN A 227 -24.09 -38.57 -1.29
N SER A 228 -24.95 -39.14 -0.42
CA SER A 228 -26.18 -39.80 -0.84
C SER A 228 -27.30 -38.80 -1.13
N LEU A 229 -27.94 -38.92 -2.29
CA LEU A 229 -29.15 -38.17 -2.63
C LEU A 229 -30.31 -39.13 -2.87
N THR A 230 -31.42 -38.95 -2.16
CA THR A 230 -32.66 -39.70 -2.43
C THR A 230 -33.73 -38.77 -2.98
N ILE A 231 -34.23 -39.05 -4.19
CA ILE A 231 -35.38 -38.35 -4.78
C ILE A 231 -36.51 -39.36 -4.99
N THR A 232 -37.62 -39.19 -4.29
CA THR A 232 -38.77 -40.09 -4.38
C THR A 232 -40.07 -39.34 -4.59
N ASN A 233 -40.96 -39.90 -5.40
CA ASN A 233 -42.32 -39.37 -5.54
C ASN A 233 -42.34 -37.89 -5.97
N CYS A 234 -41.42 -37.47 -6.84
CA CYS A 234 -41.28 -36.07 -7.24
C CYS A 234 -41.73 -35.81 -8.67
N VAL A 235 -42.26 -34.62 -8.95
CA VAL A 235 -42.80 -34.30 -10.28
C VAL A 235 -42.32 -32.95 -10.81
N THR A 236 -41.91 -32.90 -12.06
CA THR A 236 -41.57 -31.64 -12.75
C THR A 236 -42.63 -31.29 -13.78
N LEU A 237 -43.34 -30.20 -13.54
CA LEU A 237 -44.39 -29.60 -14.37
C LEU A 237 -43.93 -28.35 -15.13
N SER A 238 -42.64 -28.02 -15.03
CA SER A 238 -42.03 -26.87 -15.74
C SER A 238 -42.34 -26.91 -17.24
N SER A 239 -42.50 -25.74 -17.85
CA SER A 239 -42.63 -25.61 -19.30
C SER A 239 -41.28 -25.66 -20.01
N TYR A 240 -40.22 -25.15 -19.37
CA TYR A 240 -38.85 -25.33 -19.86
C TYR A 240 -37.78 -25.27 -18.75
N ILE A 241 -36.66 -25.93 -19.03
CA ILE A 241 -35.42 -25.85 -18.25
C ILE A 241 -34.27 -25.51 -19.22
N LYS A 242 -33.41 -24.55 -18.85
CA LYS A 242 -32.32 -24.04 -19.70
C LYS A 242 -30.97 -24.19 -18.99
N ALA A 243 -29.97 -24.71 -19.69
CA ALA A 243 -28.58 -24.88 -19.23
C ALA A 243 -27.56 -24.34 -20.27
N GLY A 244 -26.29 -24.20 -19.88
CA GLY A 244 -25.14 -23.93 -20.77
C GLY A 244 -24.53 -25.21 -21.34
N SER A 245 -23.49 -25.09 -22.19
CA SER A 245 -22.74 -26.23 -22.76
C SER A 245 -21.41 -26.51 -22.06
N GLY A 246 -21.00 -27.78 -22.00
CA GLY A 246 -19.66 -28.22 -21.60
C GLY A 246 -19.70 -29.40 -20.62
N ASP A 247 -18.53 -29.82 -20.10
CA ASP A 247 -18.43 -30.86 -19.04
C ASP A 247 -19.12 -30.43 -17.73
N ALA A 248 -19.39 -29.13 -17.60
CA ALA A 248 -20.18 -28.50 -16.54
C ALA A 248 -21.65 -28.22 -16.92
N GLY A 249 -22.12 -28.57 -18.13
CA GLY A 249 -23.48 -28.28 -18.64
C GLY A 249 -24.45 -29.47 -18.56
N GLY A 250 -25.76 -29.19 -18.54
CA GLY A 250 -26.81 -30.21 -18.54
C GLY A 250 -28.19 -29.67 -18.10
N ALA A 251 -29.23 -29.82 -18.93
CA ALA A 251 -30.62 -29.52 -18.57
C ALA A 251 -31.43 -30.80 -18.40
N ASN A 252 -31.96 -31.06 -17.21
CA ASN A 252 -32.72 -32.29 -16.91
C ASN A 252 -33.98 -32.03 -16.10
N ALA A 253 -34.97 -32.91 -16.26
CA ALA A 253 -36.28 -32.73 -15.66
C ALA A 253 -36.31 -33.04 -14.16
N ILE A 254 -35.48 -33.97 -13.64
CA ILE A 254 -35.46 -34.30 -12.21
C ILE A 254 -34.11 -33.94 -11.58
N LEU A 255 -33.01 -34.52 -12.07
CA LEU A 255 -31.64 -34.33 -11.57
C LEU A 255 -30.72 -33.90 -12.70
N GLY A 256 -30.08 -32.72 -12.57
CA GLY A 256 -29.17 -32.15 -13.57
C GLY A 256 -27.82 -32.88 -13.68
N ALA A 257 -27.20 -33.21 -12.55
CA ALA A 257 -26.01 -34.04 -12.52
C ALA A 257 -25.86 -34.78 -11.18
N ASP A 258 -25.27 -35.98 -11.23
CA ASP A 258 -24.89 -36.75 -10.05
C ASP A 258 -23.36 -36.89 -9.95
N ASN A 259 -22.76 -36.35 -8.89
CA ASN A 259 -21.32 -36.43 -8.61
C ASN A 259 -21.08 -36.91 -7.17
N PRO A 260 -21.33 -38.20 -6.85
CA PRO A 260 -21.08 -38.74 -5.52
C PRO A 260 -19.55 -38.73 -5.23
N ALA A 261 -19.18 -38.53 -3.96
CA ALA A 261 -17.77 -38.45 -3.57
C ALA A 261 -17.06 -39.81 -3.79
N GLU A 262 -15.92 -39.79 -4.47
CA GLU A 262 -15.16 -40.98 -4.92
C GLU A 262 -14.75 -41.95 -3.79
N ASP A 263 -14.72 -41.47 -2.54
CA ASP A 263 -14.31 -42.19 -1.33
C ASP A 263 -15.48 -42.61 -0.41
N SER A 264 -16.73 -42.32 -0.80
CA SER A 264 -17.92 -42.58 0.02
C SER A 264 -18.72 -43.80 -0.48
N ASN A 265 -19.32 -44.60 0.42
CA ASN A 265 -20.33 -45.62 0.06
C ASN A 265 -21.67 -45.00 -0.39
N ALA A 266 -21.64 -43.75 -0.87
CA ALA A 266 -22.82 -42.99 -1.19
C ALA A 266 -23.53 -43.54 -2.43
N VAL A 267 -24.85 -43.66 -2.35
CA VAL A 267 -25.69 -44.12 -3.46
C VAL A 267 -26.82 -43.13 -3.64
N SER A 268 -26.89 -42.51 -4.81
CA SER A 268 -28.06 -41.73 -5.22
C SER A 268 -29.19 -42.67 -5.63
N THR A 269 -30.39 -42.47 -5.09
CA THR A 269 -31.58 -43.28 -5.37
C THR A 269 -32.70 -42.40 -5.89
N ILE A 270 -33.13 -42.61 -7.12
CA ILE A 270 -34.28 -41.92 -7.71
C ILE A 270 -35.38 -42.93 -8.02
N SER A 271 -36.59 -42.72 -7.51
CA SER A 271 -37.74 -43.59 -7.80
C SER A 271 -39.07 -42.82 -7.82
N ASN A 272 -40.07 -43.39 -8.49
CA ASN A 272 -41.42 -42.81 -8.63
C ASN A 272 -41.44 -41.32 -8.99
N SER A 273 -40.51 -40.88 -9.84
CA SER A 273 -40.36 -39.47 -10.20
C SER A 273 -40.66 -39.25 -11.68
N TYR A 274 -41.44 -38.22 -11.98
CA TYR A 274 -42.08 -38.01 -13.28
C TYR A 274 -41.92 -36.59 -13.81
N SER A 275 -41.98 -36.41 -15.12
CA SER A 275 -42.00 -35.10 -15.75
C SER A 275 -43.11 -34.99 -16.79
N TRP A 276 -43.65 -33.78 -16.94
CA TRP A 276 -44.62 -33.48 -18.00
C TRP A 276 -44.00 -33.72 -19.36
N SER A 277 -44.65 -34.48 -20.24
CA SER A 277 -44.18 -34.80 -21.59
C SER A 277 -44.02 -33.58 -22.51
N GLY A 278 -44.66 -32.45 -22.18
CA GLY A 278 -44.52 -31.18 -22.91
C GLY A 278 -43.38 -30.27 -22.42
N LEU A 279 -42.72 -30.59 -21.29
CA LEU A 279 -41.53 -29.88 -20.83
C LEU A 279 -40.44 -29.85 -21.91
N LYS A 280 -39.84 -28.68 -22.12
CA LYS A 280 -38.72 -28.48 -23.04
C LYS A 280 -37.40 -28.31 -22.31
N LEU A 281 -36.36 -29.00 -22.77
CA LEU A 281 -35.01 -28.88 -22.23
C LEU A 281 -34.15 -28.15 -23.25
N TYR A 282 -33.31 -27.23 -22.79
CA TYR A 282 -32.45 -26.42 -23.65
C TYR A 282 -31.02 -26.40 -23.15
N GLU A 283 -30.07 -26.56 -24.06
CA GLU A 283 -28.65 -26.31 -23.84
C GLU A 283 -28.17 -25.29 -24.86
N ASN A 284 -27.50 -24.21 -24.42
CA ASN A 284 -27.13 -23.08 -25.28
C ASN A 284 -28.29 -22.55 -26.14
N ASN A 285 -29.49 -22.49 -25.56
CA ASN A 285 -30.74 -22.11 -26.24
C ASN A 285 -31.17 -23.04 -27.40
N VAL A 286 -30.57 -24.24 -27.52
CA VAL A 286 -30.98 -25.28 -28.47
C VAL A 286 -31.79 -26.33 -27.72
N GLU A 287 -32.98 -26.68 -28.24
CA GLU A 287 -33.83 -27.70 -27.64
C GLU A 287 -33.16 -29.08 -27.75
N ILE A 288 -33.02 -29.79 -26.63
CA ILE A 288 -32.36 -31.11 -26.55
C ILE A 288 -33.38 -32.24 -26.32
N ALA A 289 -32.97 -33.45 -26.68
CA ALA A 289 -33.74 -34.66 -26.38
C ALA A 289 -33.61 -35.04 -24.89
N ARG A 290 -34.64 -35.69 -24.36
CA ARG A 290 -34.63 -36.23 -23.00
C ARG A 290 -33.75 -37.48 -22.89
N SER A 291 -33.11 -37.66 -21.75
CA SER A 291 -32.27 -38.80 -21.41
C SER A 291 -32.46 -39.25 -19.95
N ASN A 292 -32.59 -40.56 -19.75
CA ASN A 292 -32.58 -41.17 -18.43
C ASN A 292 -31.28 -41.98 -18.28
N ASN A 293 -30.23 -41.36 -17.73
CA ASN A 293 -29.00 -42.05 -17.35
C ASN A 293 -28.90 -42.07 -15.82
N ALA A 294 -29.30 -43.19 -15.23
CA ALA A 294 -29.46 -43.33 -13.78
C ALA A 294 -28.20 -43.01 -12.94
N ASN A 295 -27.03 -42.87 -13.56
CA ASN A 295 -25.75 -42.62 -12.89
C ASN A 295 -25.15 -41.23 -13.16
N ASP A 296 -25.72 -40.41 -14.06
CA ASP A 296 -25.16 -39.08 -14.40
C ASP A 296 -26.23 -37.97 -14.45
N SER A 297 -27.43 -38.22 -14.97
CA SER A 297 -28.53 -37.23 -15.07
C SER A 297 -29.90 -37.88 -15.37
N TYR A 298 -31.00 -37.33 -14.84
CA TYR A 298 -32.29 -38.04 -14.81
C TYR A 298 -33.50 -37.16 -15.14
N ASP A 299 -34.36 -37.60 -16.07
CA ASP A 299 -35.57 -36.90 -16.51
C ASP A 299 -36.90 -37.51 -16.01
N GLY A 300 -36.83 -38.70 -15.39
CA GLY A 300 -38.00 -39.38 -14.84
C GLY A 300 -38.89 -40.08 -15.87
N GLY A 301 -40.01 -40.61 -15.39
CA GLY A 301 -41.09 -41.14 -16.24
C GLY A 301 -41.88 -40.01 -16.91
N TYR A 302 -42.27 -40.20 -18.17
CA TYR A 302 -42.95 -39.16 -18.95
C TYR A 302 -44.45 -39.37 -18.94
N LEU A 303 -45.20 -38.36 -18.50
CA LEU A 303 -46.66 -38.41 -18.46
C LEU A 303 -47.25 -37.22 -19.21
N ASP A 304 -48.38 -37.45 -19.88
CA ASP A 304 -49.10 -36.36 -20.51
C ASP A 304 -49.80 -35.46 -19.48
N LEU A 305 -50.27 -34.31 -19.96
CA LEU A 305 -50.87 -33.30 -19.08
C LEU A 305 -52.19 -33.76 -18.48
N ASP A 306 -52.92 -34.64 -19.17
CA ASP A 306 -54.24 -35.10 -18.75
C ASP A 306 -54.09 -36.05 -17.56
N GLU A 307 -53.11 -36.96 -17.59
CA GLU A 307 -52.77 -37.86 -16.50
C GLU A 307 -52.25 -37.10 -15.26
N LEU A 308 -51.36 -36.12 -15.46
CA LEU A 308 -50.82 -35.24 -14.41
C LEU A 308 -51.85 -34.32 -13.75
N LYS A 309 -53.09 -34.29 -14.24
CA LYS A 309 -54.20 -33.50 -13.68
C LYS A 309 -55.27 -34.34 -12.97
N THR A 310 -55.03 -35.64 -12.82
CA THR A 310 -55.96 -36.55 -12.15
C THR A 310 -55.62 -36.72 -10.67
N ALA A 311 -56.64 -36.82 -9.81
CA ALA A 311 -56.43 -37.15 -8.40
C ALA A 311 -55.78 -38.54 -8.20
N GLN A 312 -56.06 -39.48 -9.11
CA GLN A 312 -55.57 -40.87 -9.04
C GLN A 312 -54.05 -40.94 -9.13
N PHE A 313 -53.44 -40.19 -10.05
CA PHE A 313 -51.99 -40.20 -10.22
C PHE A 313 -51.27 -39.70 -8.95
N TRP A 314 -51.65 -38.52 -8.45
CA TRP A 314 -50.96 -37.91 -7.31
C TRP A 314 -51.17 -38.68 -6.01
N LEU A 315 -52.40 -39.10 -5.71
CA LEU A 315 -52.72 -39.82 -4.46
C LEU A 315 -52.34 -41.31 -4.52
N GLY A 316 -52.31 -41.90 -5.72
CA GLY A 316 -52.01 -43.31 -5.93
C GLY A 316 -50.53 -43.56 -6.26
N ASP A 317 -50.09 -43.08 -7.41
CA ASP A 317 -48.78 -43.45 -7.99
C ASP A 317 -47.61 -42.67 -7.36
N VAL A 318 -47.86 -41.40 -7.00
CA VAL A 318 -46.90 -40.52 -6.33
C VAL A 318 -47.15 -40.48 -4.80
N ASN A 319 -48.20 -41.15 -4.32
CA ASN A 319 -48.52 -41.33 -2.90
C ASN A 319 -48.59 -40.02 -2.09
N PHE A 320 -49.17 -38.96 -2.65
CA PHE A 320 -49.47 -37.73 -1.94
C PHE A 320 -50.59 -37.96 -0.91
N ASP A 321 -50.47 -37.35 0.27
CA ASP A 321 -51.48 -37.46 1.33
C ASP A 321 -52.64 -36.47 1.09
N ALA A 322 -53.88 -36.98 0.98
CA ALA A 322 -55.08 -36.18 0.77
C ALA A 322 -55.46 -35.24 1.95
N GLY A 323 -54.84 -35.42 3.13
CA GLY A 323 -54.93 -34.49 4.25
C GLY A 323 -53.98 -33.29 4.09
N ILE A 324 -52.88 -33.45 3.37
CA ILE A 324 -51.87 -32.40 3.11
C ILE A 324 -52.17 -31.69 1.79
N TRP A 325 -52.63 -32.42 0.78
CA TRP A 325 -52.82 -31.94 -0.59
C TRP A 325 -54.30 -31.87 -0.98
N THR A 326 -54.69 -30.73 -1.57
CA THR A 326 -55.98 -30.51 -2.20
C THR A 326 -55.88 -30.77 -3.70
N MET A 327 -56.74 -31.67 -4.19
CA MET A 327 -56.86 -32.02 -5.62
C MET A 327 -58.12 -31.37 -6.20
N VAL A 328 -57.97 -30.60 -7.28
CA VAL A 328 -59.08 -30.12 -8.10
C VAL A 328 -58.91 -30.68 -9.51
N GLU A 329 -59.93 -31.40 -9.99
CA GLU A 329 -59.88 -32.06 -11.30
C GLU A 329 -59.55 -31.07 -12.42
N ASN A 330 -58.66 -31.46 -13.33
CA ASN A 330 -58.10 -30.62 -14.41
C ASN A 330 -57.11 -29.53 -13.95
N THR A 331 -56.62 -29.58 -12.71
CA THR A 331 -55.55 -28.72 -12.17
C THR A 331 -54.46 -29.54 -11.47
N TYR A 332 -53.38 -28.91 -11.02
CA TYR A 332 -52.31 -29.58 -10.26
C TYR A 332 -52.56 -29.52 -8.74
N PRO A 333 -51.95 -30.43 -7.94
CA PRO A 333 -52.09 -30.43 -6.49
C PRO A 333 -51.63 -29.11 -5.87
N SER A 334 -52.37 -28.63 -4.86
CA SER A 334 -51.95 -27.52 -4.01
C SER A 334 -52.06 -27.92 -2.54
N LEU A 335 -51.21 -27.36 -1.67
CA LEU A 335 -51.29 -27.64 -0.24
C LEU A 335 -52.64 -27.20 0.34
N SER A 336 -53.16 -27.95 1.32
CA SER A 336 -54.42 -27.66 2.02
C SER A 336 -54.46 -26.19 2.48
N ASN A 337 -55.52 -25.47 2.11
CA ASN A 337 -55.72 -24.03 2.33
C ASN A 337 -54.96 -23.06 1.40
N VAL A 338 -54.26 -23.52 0.35
CA VAL A 338 -53.81 -22.65 -0.75
C VAL A 338 -54.96 -22.42 -1.72
N GLN A 339 -55.18 -21.17 -2.14
CA GLN A 339 -56.20 -20.84 -3.14
C GLN A 339 -55.59 -20.82 -4.54
N VAL A 340 -56.18 -21.56 -5.47
CA VAL A 340 -55.92 -21.45 -6.91
C VAL A 340 -56.90 -20.45 -7.55
N PRO A 341 -56.47 -19.66 -8.56
CA PRO A 341 -55.17 -19.70 -9.23
C PRO A 341 -54.01 -19.10 -8.39
N LEU A 342 -52.82 -19.69 -8.51
CA LEU A 342 -51.57 -19.30 -7.84
C LEU A 342 -51.06 -17.93 -8.32
N GLU A 343 -50.35 -17.21 -7.45
CA GLU A 343 -49.67 -15.98 -7.83
C GLU A 343 -48.54 -16.25 -8.85
N ASN A 344 -48.31 -15.28 -9.73
CA ASN A 344 -47.38 -15.38 -10.85
C ASN A 344 -46.41 -14.20 -10.86
N TYR A 345 -45.27 -14.37 -11.50
CA TYR A 345 -44.19 -13.40 -11.50
C TYR A 345 -43.49 -13.30 -12.86
N ILE A 346 -43.05 -12.09 -13.22
CA ILE A 346 -42.21 -11.84 -14.40
C ILE A 346 -40.93 -11.16 -13.94
N TYR A 347 -39.79 -11.80 -14.20
CA TYR A 347 -38.48 -11.19 -14.06
C TYR A 347 -38.12 -10.42 -15.34
N ILE A 348 -37.59 -9.21 -15.18
CA ILE A 348 -37.05 -8.38 -16.26
C ILE A 348 -35.59 -8.11 -15.88
N PRO A 349 -34.61 -8.46 -16.72
CA PRO A 349 -33.21 -8.10 -16.51
C PRO A 349 -33.02 -6.58 -16.37
N SER A 350 -32.01 -6.17 -15.60
CA SER A 350 -31.66 -4.75 -15.44
C SER A 350 -31.18 -4.16 -16.77
N PHE A 351 -31.77 -3.03 -17.16
CA PHE A 351 -31.33 -2.27 -18.33
C PHE A 351 -29.98 -1.59 -18.07
N PRO A 352 -29.22 -1.24 -19.12
CA PRO A 352 -28.01 -0.44 -19.00
C PRO A 352 -28.29 0.88 -18.26
N GLU A 353 -27.31 1.37 -17.50
CA GLU A 353 -27.40 2.66 -16.78
C GLU A 353 -27.84 3.79 -17.72
N ARG A 354 -27.37 3.75 -18.98
CA ARG A 354 -27.81 4.64 -20.04
C ARG A 354 -28.18 3.86 -21.30
N CYS A 355 -29.45 3.97 -21.68
CA CYS A 355 -29.95 3.38 -22.91
C CYS A 355 -29.67 4.35 -24.07
N LEU A 356 -28.57 4.11 -24.80
CA LEU A 356 -28.14 4.98 -25.89
C LEU A 356 -28.93 4.74 -27.19
N PRO A 357 -29.39 5.80 -27.89
CA PRO A 357 -29.95 5.70 -29.23
C PRO A 357 -29.05 4.89 -30.18
N GLY A 358 -29.67 4.05 -31.02
CA GLY A 358 -28.99 3.16 -31.97
C GLY A 358 -28.49 1.84 -31.36
N LYS A 359 -28.47 1.69 -30.04
CA LYS A 359 -28.11 0.41 -29.38
C LYS A 359 -29.36 -0.44 -29.12
N THR A 360 -29.13 -1.72 -28.82
CA THR A 360 -30.20 -2.68 -28.49
C THR A 360 -29.90 -3.39 -27.17
N PHE A 361 -30.95 -3.78 -26.46
CA PHE A 361 -30.86 -4.57 -25.23
C PHE A 361 -31.81 -5.76 -25.30
N ASN A 362 -31.36 -6.95 -24.90
CA ASN A 362 -32.23 -8.11 -24.82
C ASN A 362 -32.87 -8.16 -23.43
N ALA A 363 -34.14 -7.75 -23.32
CA ALA A 363 -34.85 -7.73 -22.05
C ALA A 363 -35.42 -9.10 -21.65
N GLU A 364 -35.07 -10.19 -22.37
CA GLU A 364 -35.52 -11.59 -22.22
C GLU A 364 -36.24 -11.87 -20.89
N ALA A 365 -37.52 -11.53 -20.85
CA ALA A 365 -38.26 -11.56 -19.60
C ALA A 365 -38.57 -13.01 -19.25
N ILE A 366 -38.35 -13.37 -17.99
CA ILE A 366 -38.53 -14.74 -17.51
C ILE A 366 -39.81 -14.79 -16.68
N PRO A 367 -40.92 -15.31 -17.23
CA PRO A 367 -42.09 -15.63 -16.42
C PRO A 367 -41.80 -16.86 -15.57
N ALA A 368 -42.17 -16.80 -14.30
CA ALA A 368 -42.08 -17.95 -13.41
C ALA A 368 -42.93 -19.13 -13.91
N SER A 369 -44.04 -18.86 -14.60
CA SER A 369 -44.86 -19.88 -15.27
C SER A 369 -44.20 -20.52 -16.50
N GLY A 370 -43.14 -19.90 -17.03
CA GLY A 370 -42.50 -20.20 -18.31
C GLY A 370 -43.42 -20.10 -19.54
N ARG A 371 -44.61 -19.48 -19.39
CA ARG A 371 -45.54 -19.21 -20.49
C ARG A 371 -45.04 -18.06 -21.36
N THR A 372 -45.58 -17.91 -22.56
CA THR A 372 -45.16 -16.84 -23.47
C THR A 372 -45.53 -15.45 -22.94
N ILE A 373 -44.55 -14.53 -22.89
CA ILE A 373 -44.78 -13.11 -22.60
C ILE A 373 -45.22 -12.36 -23.86
N THR A 374 -46.20 -11.48 -23.73
CA THR A 374 -46.50 -10.46 -24.73
C THR A 374 -45.83 -9.15 -24.33
N TYR A 375 -45.12 -8.53 -25.29
CA TYR A 375 -44.38 -7.29 -25.09
C TYR A 375 -45.06 -6.13 -25.83
N THR A 376 -45.11 -4.96 -25.20
CA THR A 376 -45.54 -3.71 -25.87
C THR A 376 -44.71 -2.53 -25.39
N SER A 377 -44.58 -1.51 -26.25
CA SER A 377 -44.00 -0.20 -25.89
C SER A 377 -45.10 0.84 -26.02
N SER A 378 -45.27 1.67 -24.99
CA SER A 378 -46.25 2.77 -25.00
C SER A 378 -45.93 3.85 -26.05
N ASN A 379 -44.65 4.00 -26.42
CA ASN A 379 -44.18 4.89 -27.45
C ASN A 379 -43.06 4.22 -28.28
N PRO A 380 -43.44 3.48 -29.35
CA PRO A 380 -42.49 2.80 -30.23
C PRO A 380 -41.54 3.72 -30.99
N GLU A 381 -41.78 5.04 -31.03
CA GLU A 381 -40.82 5.97 -31.63
C GLU A 381 -39.58 6.22 -30.76
N ILE A 382 -39.68 5.99 -29.45
CA ILE A 382 -38.56 6.12 -28.49
C ILE A 382 -37.80 4.81 -28.39
N ALA A 383 -38.52 3.70 -28.18
CA ALA A 383 -37.96 2.37 -28.22
C ALA A 383 -39.01 1.34 -28.64
N THR A 384 -38.62 0.41 -29.49
CA THR A 384 -39.43 -0.76 -29.86
C THR A 384 -39.03 -1.97 -29.04
N ILE A 385 -39.96 -2.88 -28.76
CA ILE A 385 -39.69 -4.20 -28.21
C ILE A 385 -40.34 -5.25 -29.11
N ASP A 386 -39.57 -6.23 -29.57
CA ASP A 386 -40.09 -7.29 -30.44
C ASP A 386 -40.73 -8.43 -29.64
N SER A 387 -41.30 -9.43 -30.34
CA SER A 387 -41.95 -10.58 -29.70
C SER A 387 -41.00 -11.50 -28.92
N LYS A 388 -39.68 -11.29 -29.02
CA LYS A 388 -38.65 -12.04 -28.29
C LYS A 388 -38.08 -11.25 -27.11
N GLY A 389 -38.51 -10.00 -26.90
CA GLY A 389 -38.02 -9.13 -25.84
C GLY A 389 -36.80 -8.29 -26.23
N LYS A 390 -36.40 -8.27 -27.51
CA LYS A 390 -35.31 -7.40 -27.98
C LYS A 390 -35.81 -5.95 -28.05
N VAL A 391 -35.21 -5.10 -27.22
CA VAL A 391 -35.46 -3.66 -27.17
C VAL A 391 -34.48 -2.94 -28.10
N SER A 392 -34.98 -2.07 -28.96
CA SER A 392 -34.15 -1.17 -29.77
C SER A 392 -34.36 0.26 -29.33
N PHE A 393 -33.30 0.94 -28.89
CA PHE A 393 -33.34 2.33 -28.46
C PHE A 393 -33.23 3.23 -29.69
N LEU A 394 -34.24 4.05 -29.97
CA LEU A 394 -34.33 4.75 -31.25
C LEU A 394 -33.94 6.23 -31.13
N LYS A 395 -34.50 6.95 -30.16
CA LYS A 395 -34.23 8.38 -29.95
C LYS A 395 -34.50 8.78 -28.50
N ASP A 396 -33.98 9.93 -28.12
CA ASP A 396 -34.15 10.49 -26.79
C ASP A 396 -35.63 10.65 -26.40
N GLY A 397 -35.95 10.22 -25.18
CA GLY A 397 -37.28 10.33 -24.59
C GLY A 397 -37.60 9.19 -23.64
N LYS A 398 -38.85 9.13 -23.19
CA LYS A 398 -39.34 8.13 -22.25
C LYS A 398 -40.44 7.27 -22.86
N THR A 399 -40.44 5.98 -22.54
CA THR A 399 -41.52 5.04 -22.89
C THR A 399 -41.67 3.98 -21.80
N THR A 400 -42.90 3.56 -21.53
CA THR A 400 -43.16 2.38 -20.70
C THR A 400 -43.14 1.12 -21.55
N LEU A 401 -42.27 0.16 -21.20
CA LEU A 401 -42.32 -1.21 -21.73
C LEU A 401 -43.27 -2.03 -20.85
N THR A 402 -44.19 -2.77 -21.45
CA THR A 402 -45.16 -3.62 -20.73
C THR A 402 -44.98 -5.08 -21.12
N PHE A 403 -44.89 -5.93 -20.09
CA PHE A 403 -44.65 -7.36 -20.16
C PHE A 403 -45.88 -8.07 -19.58
N VAL A 404 -46.58 -8.86 -20.39
CA VAL A 404 -47.83 -9.50 -19.97
C VAL A 404 -47.74 -11.02 -20.09
N ASP A 405 -47.97 -11.68 -18.97
CA ASP A 405 -48.36 -13.08 -18.89
C ASP A 405 -49.88 -13.15 -18.65
N GLN A 406 -50.64 -13.79 -19.54
CA GLN A 406 -52.11 -13.81 -19.49
C GLN A 406 -52.73 -14.67 -18.38
N GLY A 407 -51.95 -15.52 -17.70
CA GLY A 407 -52.50 -16.49 -16.75
C GLY A 407 -53.26 -17.66 -17.39
N ASP A 408 -53.79 -18.54 -16.54
CA ASP A 408 -54.78 -19.57 -16.82
C ASP A 408 -55.60 -19.88 -15.55
N ASN A 409 -56.33 -21.01 -15.53
CA ASN A 409 -57.16 -21.41 -14.39
C ASN A 409 -56.34 -21.87 -13.17
N TYR A 410 -55.03 -22.09 -13.33
CA TYR A 410 -54.12 -22.56 -12.28
C TYR A 410 -53.13 -21.48 -11.82
N VAL A 411 -52.69 -20.57 -12.69
CA VAL A 411 -51.76 -19.47 -12.40
C VAL A 411 -52.37 -18.14 -12.85
N LYS A 412 -52.37 -17.12 -11.99
CA LYS A 412 -52.91 -15.79 -12.30
C LYS A 412 -52.15 -15.12 -13.44
N GLY A 413 -52.85 -14.29 -14.21
CA GLY A 413 -52.21 -13.36 -15.14
C GLY A 413 -51.39 -12.32 -14.39
N CYS A 414 -50.26 -11.92 -14.94
CA CYS A 414 -49.34 -10.94 -14.37
C CYS A 414 -48.92 -9.92 -15.44
N THR A 415 -48.89 -8.65 -15.06
CA THR A 415 -48.41 -7.56 -15.92
C THR A 415 -47.33 -6.81 -15.17
N LYS A 416 -46.16 -6.63 -15.79
CA LYS A 416 -45.06 -5.83 -15.28
C LYS A 416 -44.73 -4.72 -16.26
N THR A 417 -44.35 -3.57 -15.74
CA THR A 417 -43.97 -2.39 -16.54
C THR A 417 -42.57 -1.94 -16.17
N TYR A 418 -41.86 -1.36 -17.14
CA TYR A 418 -40.56 -0.75 -16.95
C TYR A 418 -40.55 0.64 -17.61
N GLU A 419 -40.26 1.67 -16.83
CA GLU A 419 -40.10 3.04 -17.32
C GLU A 419 -38.70 3.19 -17.94
N LEU A 420 -38.63 3.16 -19.27
CA LEU A 420 -37.40 3.28 -20.03
C LEU A 420 -37.16 4.75 -20.41
N GLU A 421 -35.98 5.26 -20.08
CA GLU A 421 -35.45 6.52 -20.61
C GLU A 421 -34.32 6.23 -21.59
N VAL A 422 -34.53 6.58 -22.86
CA VAL A 422 -33.46 6.60 -23.88
C VAL A 422 -32.87 8.00 -23.86
N LYS A 423 -31.54 8.10 -23.72
CA LYS A 423 -30.83 9.37 -23.65
C LYS A 423 -29.43 9.25 -24.23
N GLY A 424 -29.18 9.90 -25.37
CA GLY A 424 -27.87 9.95 -26.02
C GLY A 424 -26.82 10.75 -25.26
N VAL A 425 -25.61 10.79 -25.80
CA VAL A 425 -24.50 11.63 -25.33
C VAL A 425 -24.23 12.77 -26.30
N ALA A 426 -23.63 13.84 -25.80
CA ALA A 426 -23.14 14.92 -26.65
C ALA A 426 -21.81 14.49 -27.31
N TYR A 427 -21.80 14.38 -28.63
CA TYR A 427 -20.57 14.12 -29.41
C TYR A 427 -19.77 15.41 -29.68
N THR A 428 -20.38 16.57 -29.46
CA THR A 428 -19.66 17.85 -29.31
C THR A 428 -19.72 18.23 -27.85
N ILE A 429 -18.57 18.13 -27.18
CA ILE A 429 -18.41 18.37 -25.74
C ILE A 429 -18.28 19.88 -25.53
N MET A 430 -19.27 20.48 -24.87
CA MET A 430 -19.30 21.92 -24.62
C MET A 430 -18.96 22.27 -23.17
N ASP A 431 -19.12 21.33 -22.24
CA ASP A 431 -18.89 21.53 -20.81
C ASP A 431 -18.44 20.24 -20.07
N GLU A 432 -18.28 20.34 -18.75
CA GLU A 432 -17.88 19.23 -17.88
C GLU A 432 -18.91 18.08 -17.88
N GLU A 433 -20.22 18.36 -17.98
CA GLU A 433 -21.25 17.32 -17.97
C GLU A 433 -21.18 16.47 -19.23
N ASP A 434 -21.00 17.11 -20.39
CA ASP A 434 -20.78 16.43 -21.66
C ASP A 434 -19.53 15.54 -21.61
N LEU A 435 -18.41 16.06 -21.10
CA LEU A 435 -17.15 15.32 -21.02
C LEU A 435 -17.28 14.08 -20.12
N ARG A 436 -17.99 14.20 -18.98
CA ARG A 436 -18.25 13.07 -18.09
C ARG A 436 -19.18 12.03 -18.70
N CYS A 437 -19.98 12.39 -19.71
CA CYS A 437 -20.85 11.45 -20.42
C CYS A 437 -20.11 10.57 -21.43
N VAL A 438 -18.84 10.84 -21.76
CA VAL A 438 -18.03 10.00 -22.66
C VAL A 438 -17.99 8.53 -22.21
N LYS A 439 -18.01 8.28 -20.89
CA LYS A 439 -18.02 6.93 -20.30
C LYS A 439 -19.16 6.02 -20.78
N TYR A 440 -20.24 6.60 -21.32
CA TYR A 440 -21.37 5.83 -21.81
C TYR A 440 -21.19 5.33 -23.25
N ASP A 441 -20.31 5.93 -24.05
CA ASP A 441 -20.02 5.52 -25.43
C ASP A 441 -18.52 5.61 -25.73
N LEU A 442 -17.73 4.73 -25.10
CA LEU A 442 -16.26 4.73 -25.18
C LEU A 442 -15.67 4.48 -26.58
N ALA A 443 -16.51 4.06 -27.53
CA ALA A 443 -16.17 3.90 -28.95
C ALA A 443 -16.63 5.11 -29.81
N GLY A 444 -17.19 6.15 -29.19
CA GLY A 444 -17.76 7.30 -29.87
C GLY A 444 -16.72 8.24 -30.49
N ASP A 445 -17.17 9.04 -31.46
CA ASP A 445 -16.38 10.09 -32.10
C ASP A 445 -16.70 11.46 -31.49
N PHE A 446 -15.91 11.87 -30.50
CA PHE A 446 -16.11 13.09 -29.74
C PHE A 446 -15.23 14.23 -30.25
N LYS A 447 -15.76 15.45 -30.13
CA LYS A 447 -15.02 16.68 -30.41
C LYS A 447 -15.23 17.68 -29.29
N LEU A 448 -14.19 18.40 -28.88
CA LEU A 448 -14.39 19.55 -28.00
C LEU A 448 -14.94 20.73 -28.83
N GLY A 449 -15.96 21.40 -28.31
CA GLY A 449 -16.54 22.62 -28.87
C GLY A 449 -16.21 23.88 -28.09
N ALA A 450 -15.59 23.75 -26.92
CA ALA A 450 -15.14 24.82 -26.04
C ALA A 450 -14.01 24.33 -25.11
N ASP A 451 -13.34 25.26 -24.43
CA ASP A 451 -12.51 24.93 -23.27
C ASP A 451 -13.39 24.38 -22.13
N ILE A 452 -12.92 23.33 -21.46
CA ILE A 452 -13.68 22.62 -20.43
C ILE A 452 -13.03 22.87 -19.07
N TYR A 453 -13.80 23.38 -18.10
CA TYR A 453 -13.30 23.65 -16.75
C TYR A 453 -13.86 22.63 -15.77
N LEU A 454 -13.02 21.72 -15.29
CA LEU A 454 -13.43 20.72 -14.32
C LEU A 454 -13.56 21.35 -12.92
N THR A 455 -14.70 21.10 -12.29
CA THR A 455 -15.04 21.63 -10.96
C THR A 455 -15.00 20.57 -9.85
N LYS A 456 -14.86 19.30 -10.23
CA LYS A 456 -14.80 18.15 -9.34
C LYS A 456 -13.64 17.24 -9.72
N ASP A 457 -13.25 16.39 -8.78
CA ASP A 457 -12.27 15.33 -9.03
C ASP A 457 -12.70 14.44 -10.20
N TRP A 458 -11.70 13.96 -10.92
CA TRP A 458 -11.87 13.12 -12.08
C TRP A 458 -12.25 11.70 -11.66
N GLU A 459 -13.19 11.10 -12.39
CA GLU A 459 -13.53 9.68 -12.26
C GLU A 459 -12.93 8.97 -13.46
N LEU A 460 -12.13 7.93 -13.22
CA LEU A 460 -11.54 7.14 -14.30
C LEU A 460 -12.65 6.43 -15.07
N MET A 461 -12.46 6.34 -16.39
CA MET A 461 -13.35 5.64 -17.31
C MET A 461 -12.76 4.26 -17.64
N ASP A 462 -13.62 3.36 -18.11
CA ASP A 462 -13.20 2.10 -18.74
C ASP A 462 -12.49 2.40 -20.09
N VAL A 463 -11.99 1.36 -20.77
CA VAL A 463 -11.09 1.48 -21.92
C VAL A 463 -11.70 2.30 -23.06
N PHE A 464 -11.05 3.42 -23.39
CA PHE A 464 -11.45 4.26 -24.51
C PHE A 464 -10.94 3.69 -25.84
N THR A 465 -11.82 3.55 -26.83
CA THR A 465 -11.50 2.98 -28.15
C THR A 465 -11.90 3.89 -29.31
N GLY A 466 -12.58 5.00 -29.03
CA GLY A 466 -13.10 5.94 -30.01
C GLY A 466 -12.12 7.04 -30.43
N THR A 467 -12.69 8.17 -30.84
CA THR A 467 -11.93 9.37 -31.23
C THR A 467 -12.23 10.51 -30.27
N LEU A 468 -11.20 11.21 -29.80
CA LEU A 468 -11.34 12.54 -29.19
C LEU A 468 -10.53 13.55 -30.00
N ASP A 469 -11.22 14.45 -30.69
CA ASP A 469 -10.61 15.58 -31.40
C ASP A 469 -10.85 16.87 -30.61
N GLY A 470 -9.81 17.34 -29.91
CA GLY A 470 -9.89 18.53 -29.08
C GLY A 470 -10.06 19.83 -29.85
N GLN A 471 -9.91 19.84 -31.19
CA GLN A 471 -10.01 21.06 -32.02
C GLN A 471 -9.11 22.23 -31.54
N GLY A 472 -8.10 21.94 -30.71
CA GLY A 472 -7.21 22.90 -30.07
C GLY A 472 -7.73 23.52 -28.76
N TYR A 473 -8.88 23.07 -28.25
CA TYR A 473 -9.42 23.47 -26.95
C TYR A 473 -8.72 22.75 -25.78
N THR A 474 -8.84 23.33 -24.60
CA THR A 474 -8.13 22.94 -23.39
C THR A 474 -9.08 22.42 -22.32
N ILE A 475 -8.72 21.31 -21.68
CA ILE A 475 -9.36 20.82 -20.47
C ILE A 475 -8.56 21.30 -19.26
N HIS A 476 -9.20 22.06 -18.40
CA HIS A 476 -8.61 22.68 -17.22
C HIS A 476 -8.92 21.91 -15.95
N ASN A 477 -7.96 21.92 -15.02
CA ASN A 477 -8.10 21.43 -13.64
C ASN A 477 -8.41 19.94 -13.52
N LEU A 478 -7.84 19.10 -14.39
CA LEU A 478 -7.95 17.65 -14.30
C LEU A 478 -7.25 17.16 -13.02
N ARG A 479 -8.03 16.79 -12.00
CA ARG A 479 -7.53 16.40 -10.68
C ARG A 479 -7.87 14.96 -10.34
N TYR A 480 -6.86 14.16 -9.98
CA TYR A 480 -7.03 12.79 -9.48
C TYR A 480 -5.96 12.47 -8.44
N ILE A 481 -6.35 11.92 -7.28
CA ILE A 481 -5.41 11.56 -6.21
C ILE A 481 -5.78 10.19 -5.64
N ASN A 482 -5.01 9.17 -6.00
CA ASN A 482 -5.02 7.86 -5.39
C ASN A 482 -3.68 7.16 -5.69
N GLU A 483 -2.79 7.10 -4.70
CA GLU A 483 -1.42 6.59 -4.88
C GLU A 483 -1.33 5.08 -5.08
N GLU A 484 -2.44 4.34 -4.91
CA GLU A 484 -2.54 2.89 -5.15
C GLU A 484 -3.05 2.57 -6.56
N GLN A 485 -3.73 3.53 -7.22
CA GLN A 485 -4.35 3.32 -8.53
C GLN A 485 -3.36 3.56 -9.67
N GLY A 486 -3.11 2.53 -10.48
CA GLY A 486 -2.42 2.66 -11.77
C GLY A 486 -3.35 3.09 -12.92
N ARG A 487 -2.79 3.38 -14.10
CA ARG A 487 -3.53 3.78 -15.31
C ARG A 487 -4.37 5.03 -15.06
N VAL A 488 -3.67 6.16 -14.89
CA VAL A 488 -4.29 7.44 -14.52
C VAL A 488 -4.07 8.48 -15.62
N GLY A 489 -5.14 9.15 -16.03
CA GLY A 489 -5.15 10.22 -17.01
C GLY A 489 -6.57 10.71 -17.30
N LEU A 490 -6.74 11.58 -18.30
CA LEU A 490 -8.07 11.85 -18.87
C LEU A 490 -8.74 10.52 -19.24
N PHE A 491 -7.97 9.65 -19.91
CA PHE A 491 -8.25 8.23 -20.03
C PHE A 491 -7.22 7.45 -19.22
N GLY A 492 -7.69 6.58 -18.32
CA GLY A 492 -6.77 5.67 -17.63
C GLY A 492 -6.11 4.71 -18.63
N GLU A 493 -6.92 4.18 -19.54
CA GLU A 493 -6.49 3.30 -20.62
C GLU A 493 -7.19 3.63 -21.93
N ALA A 494 -6.44 3.54 -23.04
CA ALA A 494 -6.96 3.65 -24.39
C ALA A 494 -6.41 2.56 -25.30
N THR A 495 -7.25 2.00 -26.18
CA THR A 495 -6.88 0.92 -27.11
C THR A 495 -7.40 1.22 -28.51
N GLY A 496 -6.50 1.30 -29.50
CA GLY A 496 -6.86 1.63 -30.89
C GLY A 496 -7.44 3.03 -31.08
N ALA A 497 -7.40 3.87 -30.06
CA ALA A 497 -8.06 5.17 -30.03
C ALA A 497 -7.29 6.24 -30.82
N THR A 498 -8.00 7.25 -31.30
CA THR A 498 -7.40 8.47 -31.87
C THR A 498 -7.67 9.65 -30.95
N ILE A 499 -6.62 10.24 -30.36
CA ILE A 499 -6.74 11.41 -29.49
C ILE A 499 -5.87 12.51 -30.09
N LYS A 500 -6.48 13.63 -30.51
CA LYS A 500 -5.72 14.68 -31.18
C LYS A 500 -6.16 16.09 -30.84
N ARG A 501 -5.24 17.05 -30.88
CA ARG A 501 -5.52 18.48 -30.66
C ARG A 501 -6.14 18.79 -29.31
N VAL A 502 -5.75 18.04 -28.27
CA VAL A 502 -6.23 18.21 -26.89
C VAL A 502 -5.17 18.97 -26.08
N GLY A 503 -5.58 20.08 -25.46
CA GLY A 503 -4.79 20.74 -24.42
C GLY A 503 -5.22 20.29 -23.03
N ILE A 504 -4.27 20.12 -22.11
CA ILE A 504 -4.53 20.00 -20.67
C ILE A 504 -3.82 21.12 -19.94
N ALA A 505 -4.53 21.80 -19.04
CA ALA A 505 -3.96 22.89 -18.25
C ALA A 505 -4.31 22.78 -16.76
N GLY A 506 -3.32 23.03 -15.89
CA GLY A 506 -3.49 22.97 -14.44
C GLY A 506 -3.91 21.59 -13.92
N ALA A 507 -3.47 20.50 -14.56
CA ALA A 507 -3.75 19.16 -14.07
C ALA A 507 -3.02 18.87 -12.75
N TYR A 508 -3.63 18.10 -11.86
CA TYR A 508 -3.00 17.58 -10.65
C TYR A 508 -3.31 16.10 -10.54
N LEU A 509 -2.39 15.26 -11.05
CA LEU A 509 -2.52 13.81 -11.06
C LEU A 509 -1.50 13.20 -10.10
N ASN A 510 -1.96 12.40 -9.15
CA ASN A 510 -1.13 11.59 -8.27
C ASN A 510 -1.65 10.15 -8.24
N GLY A 511 -1.05 9.28 -9.04
CA GLY A 511 -1.39 7.87 -9.19
C GLY A 511 -0.32 6.92 -8.65
N ASN A 512 -0.40 5.66 -9.05
CA ASN A 512 0.60 4.62 -8.81
C ASN A 512 1.50 4.41 -10.04
N GLU A 513 1.09 3.57 -10.98
CA GLU A 513 1.83 3.27 -12.21
C GLU A 513 1.07 3.70 -13.46
N ASP A 514 1.76 3.94 -14.57
CA ASP A 514 1.18 4.34 -15.86
C ASP A 514 0.32 5.62 -15.72
N VAL A 515 0.98 6.74 -15.41
CA VAL A 515 0.31 8.03 -15.22
C VAL A 515 0.68 8.98 -16.35
N GLY A 516 -0.32 9.52 -17.05
CA GLY A 516 -0.17 10.56 -18.05
C GLY A 516 -1.40 11.45 -18.16
N ALA A 517 -1.22 12.75 -18.43
CA ALA A 517 -2.34 13.69 -18.41
C ALA A 517 -3.43 13.35 -19.44
N ILE A 518 -3.03 12.85 -20.62
CA ILE A 518 -3.96 12.43 -21.68
C ILE A 518 -4.33 10.95 -21.49
N VAL A 519 -3.32 10.06 -21.47
CA VAL A 519 -3.54 8.61 -21.32
C VAL A 519 -2.57 8.01 -20.31
N GLY A 520 -3.08 7.22 -19.36
CA GLY A 520 -2.21 6.41 -18.50
C GLY A 520 -1.51 5.31 -19.29
N TYR A 521 -2.29 4.40 -19.88
CA TYR A 521 -1.83 3.24 -20.65
C TYR A 521 -2.39 3.24 -22.08
N ALA A 522 -1.54 3.37 -23.10
CA ALA A 522 -1.95 3.52 -24.50
C ALA A 522 -1.53 2.34 -25.38
N ASN A 523 -2.51 1.58 -25.90
CA ASN A 523 -2.32 0.40 -26.76
C ASN A 523 -2.71 0.68 -28.22
N GLY A 524 -1.77 0.62 -29.16
CA GLY A 524 -2.07 0.84 -30.59
C GLY A 524 -2.80 2.15 -30.90
N CYS A 525 -2.61 3.19 -30.08
CA CYS A 525 -3.30 4.48 -30.21
C CYS A 525 -2.57 5.45 -31.16
N ASN A 526 -3.29 6.45 -31.67
CA ASN A 526 -2.71 7.61 -32.33
C ASN A 526 -2.97 8.86 -31.49
N ILE A 527 -1.94 9.38 -30.83
CA ILE A 527 -2.00 10.55 -29.95
C ILE A 527 -1.17 11.67 -30.60
N SER A 528 -1.83 12.72 -31.10
CA SER A 528 -1.15 13.74 -31.91
C SER A 528 -1.61 15.18 -31.67
N GLU A 529 -0.72 16.16 -31.88
CA GLU A 529 -1.05 17.58 -31.71
C GLU A 529 -1.57 17.91 -30.30
N CYS A 530 -1.10 17.24 -29.25
CA CYS A 530 -1.56 17.44 -27.88
C CYS A 530 -0.55 18.24 -27.05
N PHE A 531 -1.03 18.96 -26.04
CA PHE A 531 -0.13 19.66 -25.12
C PHE A 531 -0.56 19.62 -23.66
N VAL A 532 0.42 19.71 -22.76
CA VAL A 532 0.21 19.85 -21.32
C VAL A 532 0.96 21.08 -20.82
N ASP A 533 0.23 21.97 -20.15
CA ASP A 533 0.77 23.25 -19.70
C ASP A 533 1.71 23.12 -18.49
N GLN A 534 2.38 24.23 -18.18
CA GLN A 534 3.35 24.32 -17.09
C GLN A 534 2.74 24.37 -15.68
N ALA A 535 1.45 24.65 -15.55
CA ALA A 535 0.76 24.59 -14.25
C ALA A 535 0.41 23.16 -13.84
N SER A 536 0.62 22.18 -14.74
CA SER A 536 0.26 20.78 -14.52
C SER A 536 1.34 20.03 -13.73
N TYR A 537 0.89 19.21 -12.77
CA TYR A 537 1.70 18.33 -11.94
C TYR A 537 1.25 16.87 -12.13
N ILE A 538 2.14 16.05 -12.70
CA ILE A 538 1.89 14.64 -13.01
C ILE A 538 2.82 13.78 -12.16
N ALA A 539 2.24 12.97 -11.28
CA ALA A 539 2.98 12.22 -10.28
C ALA A 539 2.53 10.77 -10.14
N GLY A 540 3.47 9.91 -9.78
CA GLY A 540 3.20 8.54 -9.35
C GLY A 540 4.44 7.81 -8.86
N ARG A 541 4.37 6.48 -8.79
CA ARG A 541 5.44 5.55 -8.40
C ARG A 541 6.27 5.10 -9.60
N ASP A 542 5.63 4.71 -10.71
CA ASP A 542 6.28 4.07 -11.86
C ASP A 542 5.65 4.47 -13.20
N HIS A 543 6.43 4.51 -14.29
CA HIS A 543 5.99 4.90 -15.65
C HIS A 543 5.21 6.23 -15.72
N ILE A 544 5.83 7.33 -15.27
CA ILE A 544 5.19 8.64 -15.26
C ILE A 544 5.60 9.43 -16.50
N GLY A 545 4.66 9.84 -17.33
CA GLY A 545 4.89 10.74 -18.46
C GLY A 545 3.91 11.90 -18.43
N SER A 546 4.26 13.08 -18.96
CA SER A 546 3.29 14.18 -18.92
C SER A 546 2.12 13.98 -19.88
N ILE A 547 2.34 13.42 -21.07
CA ILE A 547 1.28 13.14 -22.07
C ILE A 547 0.76 11.71 -21.87
N VAL A 548 1.67 10.73 -21.88
CA VAL A 548 1.33 9.31 -21.79
C VAL A 548 2.17 8.63 -20.70
N GLY A 549 1.55 7.83 -19.83
CA GLY A 549 2.30 7.02 -18.86
C GLY A 549 3.10 5.90 -19.55
N LYS A 550 2.41 5.03 -20.29
CA LYS A 550 3.01 3.91 -21.02
C LYS A 550 2.48 3.74 -22.45
N VAL A 551 3.41 3.48 -23.37
CA VAL A 551 3.17 3.25 -24.80
C VAL A 551 3.39 1.77 -25.13
N GLU A 552 2.37 1.12 -25.70
CA GLU A 552 2.33 -0.33 -25.94
C GLU A 552 1.61 -0.70 -27.26
N LYS A 553 1.75 -1.96 -27.69
CA LYS A 553 1.05 -2.52 -28.85
C LYS A 553 -0.37 -2.99 -28.55
N MET A 554 -1.24 -2.86 -29.54
CA MET A 554 -2.51 -3.59 -29.64
C MET A 554 -2.32 -4.81 -30.55
N GLU A 555 -2.83 -5.96 -30.12
CA GLU A 555 -2.87 -7.19 -30.92
C GLU A 555 -4.32 -7.56 -31.24
N VAL A 556 -4.64 -7.73 -32.52
CA VAL A 556 -5.98 -8.15 -32.97
C VAL A 556 -5.87 -9.50 -33.66
N GLU A 557 -6.68 -10.46 -33.22
CA GLU A 557 -6.86 -11.74 -33.90
C GLU A 557 -7.79 -11.55 -35.09
N GLU A 558 -7.30 -11.89 -36.29
CA GLU A 558 -8.12 -11.85 -37.50
C GLU A 558 -8.88 -13.17 -37.66
N GLU A 559 -10.19 -13.09 -37.89
CA GLU A 559 -11.07 -14.26 -37.97
C GLU A 559 -10.61 -15.20 -39.10
N GLY A 560 -10.11 -16.38 -38.73
CA GLY A 560 -9.59 -17.39 -39.68
C GLY A 560 -8.09 -17.32 -39.97
N SER A 561 -7.32 -16.48 -39.27
CA SER A 561 -5.85 -16.41 -39.34
C SER A 561 -5.19 -16.83 -38.02
N ALA A 562 -4.00 -17.44 -38.11
CA ALA A 562 -3.14 -17.68 -36.94
C ALA A 562 -2.18 -16.50 -36.65
N GLU A 563 -2.10 -15.52 -37.56
CA GLU A 563 -1.26 -14.32 -37.41
C GLU A 563 -2.07 -13.17 -36.80
N LYS A 564 -1.49 -12.52 -35.80
CA LYS A 564 -2.08 -11.33 -35.14
C LYS A 564 -1.63 -10.05 -35.85
N VAL A 565 -2.56 -9.13 -36.06
CA VAL A 565 -2.24 -7.78 -36.52
C VAL A 565 -1.74 -6.98 -35.31
N ILE A 566 -0.48 -6.52 -35.37
CA ILE A 566 0.16 -5.74 -34.30
C ILE A 566 0.20 -4.26 -34.72
N THR A 567 -0.44 -3.41 -33.93
CA THR A 567 -0.41 -1.95 -34.11
C THR A 567 0.26 -1.30 -32.90
N GLY A 568 1.35 -0.56 -33.11
CA GLY A 568 2.03 0.18 -32.05
C GLY A 568 1.38 1.54 -31.78
N THR A 569 1.46 2.02 -30.54
CA THR A 569 1.01 3.39 -30.23
C THR A 569 1.97 4.43 -30.84
N THR A 570 1.43 5.49 -31.42
CA THR A 570 2.17 6.65 -31.92
C THR A 570 1.84 7.87 -31.08
N VAL A 571 2.87 8.53 -30.54
CA VAL A 571 2.78 9.84 -29.89
C VAL A 571 3.56 10.82 -30.76
N SER A 572 2.87 11.75 -31.41
CA SER A 572 3.50 12.65 -32.38
C SER A 572 3.08 14.10 -32.24
N ASP A 573 3.97 15.02 -32.61
CA ASP A 573 3.64 16.45 -32.68
C ASP A 573 3.07 16.99 -31.35
N CYS A 574 3.60 16.54 -30.22
CA CYS A 574 3.13 16.92 -28.88
C CYS A 574 4.17 17.73 -28.12
N TYR A 575 3.73 18.59 -27.21
CA TYR A 575 4.65 19.24 -26.28
C TYR A 575 4.16 19.29 -24.86
N SER A 576 5.08 19.40 -23.91
CA SER A 576 4.70 19.56 -22.51
C SER A 576 5.68 20.42 -21.73
N MET A 577 5.12 21.17 -20.79
CA MET A 577 5.85 22.07 -19.90
C MET A 577 5.64 21.68 -18.43
N ALA A 578 5.00 20.53 -18.19
CA ALA A 578 4.55 20.09 -16.88
C ALA A 578 5.68 19.78 -15.90
N LYS A 579 5.35 19.74 -14.61
CA LYS A 579 6.18 19.12 -13.60
C LYS A 579 5.86 17.62 -13.52
N VAL A 580 6.86 16.78 -13.74
CA VAL A 580 6.76 15.32 -13.71
C VAL A 580 7.52 14.78 -12.50
N TYR A 581 6.85 13.95 -11.68
CA TYR A 581 7.43 13.41 -10.46
C TYR A 581 7.23 11.89 -10.31
N SER A 582 8.31 11.15 -10.08
CA SER A 582 8.25 9.74 -9.69
C SER A 582 8.82 9.53 -8.29
N ARG A 583 8.08 8.79 -7.46
CA ARG A 583 8.48 8.45 -6.08
C ARG A 583 9.54 7.37 -6.00
N GLU A 584 9.66 6.48 -6.99
CA GLU A 584 10.54 5.31 -6.86
C GLU A 584 11.26 4.87 -8.14
N TYR A 585 10.61 4.89 -9.30
CA TYR A 585 11.17 4.24 -10.47
C TYR A 585 11.40 5.19 -11.64
N GLN A 586 10.38 5.55 -12.39
CA GLN A 586 10.59 6.01 -13.76
C GLN A 586 9.74 7.23 -14.09
N ALA A 587 10.38 8.27 -14.60
CA ALA A 587 9.73 9.51 -15.04
C ALA A 587 10.30 9.99 -16.37
N GLY A 588 9.44 10.17 -17.37
CA GLY A 588 9.81 10.73 -18.66
C GLY A 588 9.03 12.03 -18.96
N GLY A 589 9.64 12.93 -19.71
CA GLY A 589 9.06 14.25 -19.95
C GLY A 589 7.77 14.18 -20.75
N VAL A 590 7.76 13.49 -21.89
CA VAL A 590 6.57 13.33 -22.74
C VAL A 590 5.86 12.01 -22.43
N VAL A 591 6.62 10.92 -22.42
CA VAL A 591 6.14 9.56 -22.17
C VAL A 591 6.86 8.98 -20.96
N GLY A 592 6.22 8.18 -20.11
CA GLY A 592 6.93 7.41 -19.09
C GLY A 592 7.76 6.31 -19.75
N VAL A 593 7.13 5.18 -20.09
CA VAL A 593 7.81 4.03 -20.70
C VAL A 593 7.32 3.76 -22.12
N VAL A 594 8.25 3.32 -22.98
CA VAL A 594 7.97 2.92 -24.36
C VAL A 594 8.32 1.46 -24.57
N ASN A 595 7.30 0.62 -24.75
CA ASN A 595 7.50 -0.81 -25.01
C ASN A 595 7.40 -1.15 -26.50
N TYR A 596 6.45 -0.53 -27.20
CA TYR A 596 6.23 -0.76 -28.63
C TYR A 596 5.50 0.42 -29.26
N GLY A 597 6.10 1.07 -30.24
CA GLY A 597 5.51 2.25 -30.86
C GLY A 597 6.50 3.32 -31.31
N THR A 598 5.97 4.50 -31.59
CA THR A 598 6.74 5.66 -32.08
C THR A 598 6.50 6.88 -31.19
N VAL A 599 7.58 7.56 -30.79
CA VAL A 599 7.52 8.90 -30.17
C VAL A 599 8.30 9.86 -31.08
N GLU A 600 7.58 10.78 -31.74
CA GLU A 600 8.21 11.62 -32.77
C GLU A 600 7.76 13.08 -32.78
N ARG A 601 8.64 13.98 -33.20
CA ARG A 601 8.34 15.42 -33.31
C ARG A 601 7.76 16.02 -32.03
N CYS A 602 8.25 15.56 -30.88
CA CYS A 602 7.81 16.04 -29.57
C CYS A 602 8.89 16.87 -28.89
N TYR A 603 8.48 17.77 -27.99
CA TYR A 603 9.41 18.39 -27.05
C TYR A 603 8.88 18.44 -25.62
N PHE A 604 9.80 18.48 -24.66
CA PHE A 604 9.47 18.73 -23.25
C PHE A 604 10.35 19.84 -22.70
N SER A 605 9.74 20.85 -22.06
CA SER A 605 10.45 22.00 -21.47
C SER A 605 10.17 22.22 -19.98
N GLY A 606 9.43 21.30 -19.36
CA GLY A 606 9.13 21.33 -17.93
C GLY A 606 10.28 20.80 -17.05
N ASN A 607 9.93 20.36 -15.85
CA ASN A 607 10.88 19.80 -14.88
C ASN A 607 10.56 18.34 -14.54
N ILE A 608 11.58 17.49 -14.44
CA ILE A 608 11.44 16.07 -14.12
C ILE A 608 12.21 15.76 -12.85
N ARG A 609 11.58 15.03 -11.93
CA ARG A 609 12.26 14.45 -10.76
C ARG A 609 11.81 13.02 -10.51
N ALA A 610 12.74 12.09 -10.44
CA ALA A 610 12.52 10.74 -9.93
C ALA A 610 13.37 10.54 -8.68
N THR A 611 12.78 10.16 -7.54
CA THR A 611 13.54 9.98 -6.29
C THR A 611 14.56 8.84 -6.41
N LYS A 612 14.22 7.82 -7.20
CA LYS A 612 15.00 6.60 -7.46
C LYS A 612 14.71 6.12 -8.89
N GLY A 613 15.55 5.25 -9.45
CA GLY A 613 15.40 4.69 -10.79
C GLY A 613 15.97 5.57 -11.89
N ARG A 614 15.13 6.13 -12.76
CA ARG A 614 15.58 6.89 -13.93
C ARG A 614 14.65 8.00 -14.35
N ALA A 615 15.25 9.10 -14.78
CA ALA A 615 14.55 10.25 -15.36
C ALA A 615 15.04 10.54 -16.79
N GLY A 616 14.12 10.80 -17.71
CA GLY A 616 14.44 11.07 -19.12
C GLY A 616 13.64 12.21 -19.73
N GLY A 617 14.26 13.08 -20.53
CA GLY A 617 13.61 14.30 -21.03
C GLY A 617 12.48 14.06 -22.04
N ILE A 618 12.53 13.00 -22.84
CA ILE A 618 11.44 12.61 -23.76
C ILE A 618 10.71 11.38 -23.21
N PHE A 619 11.45 10.33 -22.89
CA PHE A 619 10.95 9.10 -22.27
C PHE A 619 11.89 8.61 -21.18
N SER A 620 11.44 7.78 -20.24
CA SER A 620 12.31 7.26 -19.18
C SER A 620 13.06 5.98 -19.57
N LEU A 621 12.34 4.97 -20.06
CA LEU A 621 12.88 3.64 -20.37
C LEU A 621 12.21 3.04 -21.60
N VAL A 622 13.00 2.28 -22.36
CA VAL A 622 12.50 1.22 -23.24
C VAL A 622 12.57 -0.12 -22.49
N ASP A 623 11.41 -0.63 -22.08
CA ASP A 623 11.30 -1.76 -21.13
C ASP A 623 10.76 -3.05 -21.79
N ALA A 624 11.00 -3.21 -23.10
CA ALA A 624 10.64 -4.43 -23.83
C ALA A 624 11.45 -4.60 -25.13
N ASP A 625 11.45 -5.82 -25.66
CA ASP A 625 12.04 -6.17 -26.96
C ASP A 625 11.18 -5.73 -28.17
N GLY A 626 10.33 -4.73 -27.99
CA GLY A 626 9.41 -4.25 -29.01
C GLY A 626 10.08 -3.37 -30.08
N LYS A 627 9.36 -3.13 -31.18
CA LYS A 627 9.79 -2.17 -32.19
C LYS A 627 9.51 -0.76 -31.68
N VAL A 628 10.56 -0.08 -31.24
CA VAL A 628 10.47 1.27 -30.69
C VAL A 628 11.23 2.25 -31.58
N PHE A 629 10.59 3.34 -31.95
CA PHE A 629 11.16 4.45 -32.73
C PHE A 629 11.03 5.74 -31.92
N VAL A 630 12.15 6.41 -31.64
CA VAL A 630 12.15 7.72 -30.98
C VAL A 630 12.91 8.68 -31.87
N GLU A 631 12.17 9.53 -32.58
CA GLU A 631 12.70 10.24 -33.75
C GLU A 631 12.33 11.72 -33.78
N ASN A 632 13.25 12.57 -34.21
CA ASN A 632 12.98 13.99 -34.48
C ASN A 632 12.47 14.79 -33.26
N ASN A 633 12.87 14.40 -32.04
CA ASN A 633 12.43 15.05 -30.80
C ASN A 633 13.46 16.06 -30.27
N VAL A 634 13.01 16.96 -29.39
CA VAL A 634 13.87 17.95 -28.73
C VAL A 634 13.65 17.94 -27.22
N CYS A 635 14.70 17.66 -26.44
CA CYS A 635 14.68 17.86 -25.00
C CYS A 635 15.04 19.33 -24.68
N LEU A 636 14.08 20.05 -24.11
CA LEU A 636 14.19 21.44 -23.68
C LEU A 636 14.03 21.57 -22.16
N ALA A 637 14.15 20.46 -21.43
CA ALA A 637 13.82 20.33 -20.02
C ALA A 637 14.60 21.35 -19.17
N SER A 638 13.91 21.98 -18.22
CA SER A 638 14.55 22.91 -17.29
C SER A 638 15.39 22.21 -16.22
N GLY A 639 15.16 20.90 -16.00
CA GLY A 639 15.99 20.05 -15.15
C GLY A 639 15.51 18.60 -15.16
N ILE A 640 16.45 17.66 -15.10
CA ILE A 640 16.19 16.22 -15.09
C ILE A 640 16.91 15.62 -13.88
N TYR A 641 16.17 15.31 -12.82
CA TYR A 641 16.77 14.90 -11.56
C TYR A 641 16.44 13.45 -11.20
N CYS A 642 17.48 12.66 -10.91
CA CYS A 642 17.33 11.33 -10.34
C CYS A 642 18.61 10.89 -9.60
N SER A 643 18.44 10.17 -8.50
CA SER A 643 19.55 9.64 -7.69
C SER A 643 20.33 8.52 -8.37
N GLU A 644 19.70 7.77 -9.28
CA GLU A 644 20.28 6.57 -9.91
C GLU A 644 20.69 6.82 -11.37
N ALA A 645 19.79 7.27 -12.25
CA ALA A 645 20.13 7.50 -13.67
C ALA A 645 19.35 8.66 -14.31
N THR A 646 20.03 9.42 -15.18
CA THR A 646 19.43 10.54 -15.91
C THR A 646 19.86 10.62 -17.37
N TYR A 647 18.92 10.94 -18.25
CA TYR A 647 19.10 10.98 -19.70
C TYR A 647 18.36 12.17 -20.32
N CYS A 648 18.93 12.81 -21.35
CA CYS A 648 18.22 13.93 -22.00
C CYS A 648 17.09 13.43 -22.91
N ILE A 649 17.26 12.28 -23.57
CA ILE A 649 16.23 11.66 -24.40
C ILE A 649 15.52 10.55 -23.63
N GLY A 650 16.26 9.52 -23.21
CA GLY A 650 15.75 8.39 -22.44
C GLY A 650 16.67 7.17 -22.48
N GLU A 651 16.48 6.22 -21.56
CA GLU A 651 17.32 5.01 -21.51
C GLU A 651 16.86 3.97 -22.55
N ASN A 652 17.69 3.72 -23.56
CA ASN A 652 17.53 2.54 -24.41
C ASN A 652 17.95 1.29 -23.59
N GLY A 653 16.95 0.58 -23.04
CA GLY A 653 17.12 -0.44 -22.00
C GLY A 653 17.97 -1.68 -22.38
N ARG A 654 17.82 -2.76 -21.61
CA ARG A 654 18.77 -3.90 -21.53
C ARG A 654 19.12 -4.61 -22.85
N THR A 655 18.27 -4.51 -23.86
CA THR A 655 18.43 -5.19 -25.15
C THR A 655 18.70 -4.25 -26.33
N SER A 656 18.75 -2.93 -26.10
CA SER A 656 19.04 -1.90 -27.12
C SER A 656 18.19 -2.05 -28.40
N THR A 657 16.88 -2.22 -28.23
CA THR A 657 15.92 -2.50 -29.30
C THR A 657 15.30 -1.25 -29.92
N ALA A 658 15.41 -0.09 -29.25
CA ALA A 658 14.90 1.16 -29.79
C ALA A 658 15.84 1.75 -30.84
N THR A 659 15.24 2.27 -31.91
CA THR A 659 15.90 3.12 -32.89
C THR A 659 15.75 4.57 -32.46
N LEU A 660 16.85 5.17 -32.00
CA LEU A 660 16.92 6.60 -31.71
C LEU A 660 17.49 7.31 -32.93
N THR A 661 16.83 8.34 -33.44
CA THR A 661 17.34 9.08 -34.62
C THR A 661 16.95 10.55 -34.55
N ASN A 662 17.90 11.44 -34.86
CA ASN A 662 17.62 12.87 -35.02
C ASN A 662 17.01 13.53 -33.75
N ASN A 663 17.47 13.11 -32.56
CA ASN A 663 17.03 13.69 -31.30
C ASN A 663 18.05 14.72 -30.80
N TYR A 664 17.57 15.88 -30.36
CA TYR A 664 18.42 17.01 -29.96
C TYR A 664 18.15 17.46 -28.53
N VAL A 665 19.14 18.13 -27.96
CA VAL A 665 19.04 18.79 -26.66
C VAL A 665 19.52 20.23 -26.78
N ASP A 666 18.81 21.14 -26.11
CA ASP A 666 19.11 22.57 -26.11
C ASP A 666 20.54 22.87 -25.66
N HIS A 667 21.15 23.87 -26.30
CA HIS A 667 22.49 24.35 -26.01
C HIS A 667 22.67 24.74 -24.54
N TYR A 668 21.66 25.42 -24.00
CA TYR A 668 21.71 26.00 -22.67
C TYR A 668 21.18 25.04 -21.58
N ALA A 669 20.44 23.96 -21.90
CA ALA A 669 20.04 22.93 -20.92
C ALA A 669 19.83 21.52 -21.47
N SER A 670 20.43 20.58 -20.75
CA SER A 670 19.66 19.67 -19.87
C SER A 670 20.57 19.28 -18.71
N TYR A 671 20.47 20.03 -17.61
CA TYR A 671 21.20 19.70 -16.39
C TYR A 671 20.62 18.44 -15.78
N LYS A 672 21.50 17.45 -15.60
CA LYS A 672 21.13 16.15 -15.08
C LYS A 672 21.99 15.78 -13.88
N GLY A 673 21.39 15.14 -12.88
CA GLY A 673 22.03 14.82 -11.61
C GLY A 673 21.03 14.41 -10.56
N THR A 674 21.45 14.31 -9.30
CA THR A 674 20.55 13.95 -8.19
C THR A 674 19.60 15.09 -7.83
N ASP A 675 20.07 16.32 -8.01
CA ASP A 675 19.38 17.57 -7.71
C ASP A 675 20.05 18.73 -8.48
N LEU A 676 19.59 19.96 -8.23
CA LEU A 676 20.11 21.15 -8.89
C LEU A 676 21.58 21.45 -8.55
N SER A 677 22.02 21.17 -7.32
CA SER A 677 23.38 21.47 -6.84
C SER A 677 24.42 20.55 -7.47
N SER A 678 24.08 19.26 -7.60
CA SER A 678 24.95 18.23 -8.19
C SER A 678 24.80 18.10 -9.71
N SER A 679 23.84 18.80 -10.32
CA SER A 679 23.57 18.66 -11.74
C SER A 679 24.68 19.25 -12.63
N ALA A 680 24.95 18.54 -13.72
CA ALA A 680 25.92 18.93 -14.72
C ALA A 680 25.38 18.68 -16.14
N PRO A 681 25.98 19.29 -17.18
CA PRO A 681 25.77 18.88 -18.57
C PRO A 681 26.20 17.41 -18.76
N SER A 682 25.59 16.70 -19.71
CA SER A 682 26.01 15.35 -20.11
C SER A 682 27.40 15.34 -20.78
N ASP A 683 28.13 14.22 -20.69
CA ASP A 683 29.49 14.07 -21.23
C ASP A 683 29.54 13.44 -22.65
N VAL A 684 28.44 12.85 -23.11
CA VAL A 684 28.34 12.18 -24.43
C VAL A 684 27.08 12.64 -25.15
N TYR A 685 27.26 13.26 -26.34
CA TYR A 685 26.20 13.75 -27.21
C TYR A 685 26.32 13.14 -28.61
N ASP A 686 25.25 12.49 -29.04
CA ASP A 686 25.07 11.88 -30.37
C ASP A 686 23.56 11.76 -30.61
N ASN A 687 23.08 12.12 -31.80
CA ASN A 687 21.64 12.20 -32.10
C ASN A 687 20.92 10.84 -32.05
N ALA A 688 21.69 9.75 -32.05
CA ALA A 688 21.23 8.38 -31.87
C ALA A 688 21.49 7.81 -30.45
N SER A 689 21.87 8.66 -29.49
CA SER A 689 22.17 8.26 -28.11
C SER A 689 21.05 8.62 -27.13
N ASN A 690 21.12 8.07 -25.93
CA ASN A 690 20.23 8.37 -24.81
C ASN A 690 20.24 9.86 -24.40
N ASN A 691 21.22 10.67 -24.87
CA ASN A 691 21.32 12.10 -24.53
C ASN A 691 21.08 13.02 -25.74
N GLY A 692 20.89 12.48 -26.95
CA GLY A 692 20.72 13.30 -28.15
C GLY A 692 21.96 14.11 -28.53
N GLU A 693 21.87 14.83 -29.65
CA GLU A 693 22.89 15.77 -30.10
C GLU A 693 22.69 17.12 -29.45
N LYS A 694 23.74 17.66 -28.84
CA LYS A 694 23.72 18.97 -28.21
C LYS A 694 23.86 20.05 -29.26
N LEU A 695 22.99 21.05 -29.20
CA LEU A 695 23.09 22.24 -30.04
C LEU A 695 24.14 23.21 -29.49
N GLU A 696 24.76 23.99 -30.38
CA GLU A 696 25.84 24.93 -30.01
C GLU A 696 25.37 26.39 -29.90
N SER A 697 24.08 26.66 -30.13
CA SER A 697 23.46 27.99 -30.00
C SER A 697 21.93 27.90 -29.87
N ASP A 698 21.23 29.05 -29.88
CA ASP A 698 19.76 29.20 -29.79
C ASP A 698 18.97 28.68 -31.01
N GLU A 699 19.43 27.62 -31.70
CA GLU A 699 18.81 27.11 -32.94
C GLU A 699 17.36 26.65 -32.72
N VAL A 700 17.03 26.20 -31.51
CA VAL A 700 15.67 25.82 -31.07
C VAL A 700 14.67 26.99 -31.06
N LEU A 701 15.12 28.22 -31.31
CA LEU A 701 14.25 29.40 -31.43
C LEU A 701 13.93 29.75 -32.90
N SER A 702 14.42 28.97 -33.88
CA SER A 702 14.25 29.21 -35.32
C SER A 702 13.30 28.21 -35.99
N SER A 703 12.27 28.68 -36.69
CA SER A 703 11.39 27.79 -37.48
C SER A 703 12.14 27.07 -38.61
N GLU A 704 13.18 27.70 -39.16
CA GLU A 704 13.99 27.14 -40.25
C GLU A 704 14.72 25.87 -39.79
N TRP A 705 15.29 25.89 -38.59
CA TRP A 705 15.99 24.73 -38.02
C TRP A 705 15.05 23.53 -37.83
N TYR A 706 13.87 23.74 -37.26
CA TYR A 706 12.89 22.65 -37.10
C TYR A 706 12.45 22.04 -38.44
N LYS A 707 12.27 22.87 -39.48
CA LYS A 707 11.88 22.40 -40.81
C LYS A 707 13.00 21.63 -41.51
N GLU A 708 14.21 22.20 -41.51
CA GLU A 708 15.34 21.66 -42.29
C GLU A 708 16.02 20.48 -41.59
N THR A 709 16.14 20.52 -40.26
CA THR A 709 16.81 19.48 -39.47
C THR A 709 15.84 18.40 -39.01
N LEU A 710 14.71 18.79 -38.41
CA LEU A 710 13.78 17.83 -37.79
C LEU A 710 12.59 17.47 -38.68
N GLY A 711 12.36 18.18 -39.78
CA GLY A 711 11.23 17.94 -40.68
C GLY A 711 9.86 18.28 -40.06
N TRP A 712 9.81 19.17 -39.06
CA TRP A 712 8.54 19.59 -38.46
C TRP A 712 7.73 20.47 -39.40
N ASP A 713 6.41 20.29 -39.42
CA ASP A 713 5.50 21.04 -40.28
C ASP A 713 5.06 22.36 -39.63
N PHE A 714 5.74 23.46 -39.97
CA PHE A 714 5.35 24.82 -39.56
C PHE A 714 4.28 25.46 -40.47
N ASP A 715 3.94 24.82 -41.58
CA ASP A 715 2.86 25.29 -42.45
C ASP A 715 1.49 24.92 -41.85
N ASN A 716 1.38 23.78 -41.17
CA ASN A 716 0.12 23.25 -40.66
C ASN A 716 0.07 22.96 -39.16
N ILE A 717 1.17 22.52 -38.53
CA ILE A 717 1.14 21.96 -37.16
C ILE A 717 1.74 22.93 -36.14
N TRP A 718 2.94 23.46 -36.40
CA TRP A 718 3.70 24.28 -35.45
C TRP A 718 3.68 25.76 -35.83
N THR A 719 3.82 26.65 -34.85
CA THR A 719 3.93 28.10 -35.05
C THR A 719 4.63 28.75 -33.87
N PHE A 720 5.19 29.94 -34.06
CA PHE A 720 5.50 30.85 -32.96
C PHE A 720 4.30 31.77 -32.70
N ILE A 721 4.18 32.26 -31.46
CA ILE A 721 3.29 33.40 -31.15
C ILE A 721 3.86 34.65 -31.85
N GLU A 722 3.03 35.65 -32.14
CA GLU A 722 3.48 36.94 -32.69
C GLU A 722 4.64 37.53 -31.85
N GLY A 723 5.79 37.78 -32.48
CA GLY A 723 7.02 38.25 -31.83
C GLY A 723 7.87 37.16 -31.16
N GLY A 724 7.42 35.90 -31.18
CA GLY A 724 8.07 34.79 -30.49
C GLY A 724 9.23 34.13 -31.23
N GLU A 725 9.29 34.19 -32.57
CA GLU A 725 10.40 33.60 -33.32
C GLU A 725 11.72 34.28 -32.95
N GLY A 726 12.73 33.48 -32.60
CA GLY A 726 14.01 33.91 -32.04
C GLY A 726 14.01 34.20 -30.52
N ASN A 727 12.85 34.13 -29.85
CA ASN A 727 12.69 34.56 -28.45
C ASN A 727 11.96 33.57 -27.53
N MET A 728 11.32 32.52 -28.06
CA MET A 728 10.62 31.48 -27.29
C MET A 728 10.56 30.17 -28.08
N TYR A 729 10.15 29.08 -27.45
CA TYR A 729 9.88 27.79 -28.10
C TYR A 729 8.57 27.81 -28.93
N PRO A 730 8.45 27.00 -30.00
CA PRO A 730 7.24 26.94 -30.82
C PRO A 730 6.08 26.28 -30.07
N ILE A 731 4.86 26.59 -30.48
CA ILE A 731 3.62 25.96 -29.98
C ILE A 731 2.83 25.35 -31.12
N LEU A 732 1.75 24.64 -30.78
CA LEU A 732 0.83 24.12 -31.77
C LEU A 732 -0.01 25.24 -32.40
N LYS A 733 -0.15 25.19 -33.72
CA LYS A 733 -0.94 26.10 -34.52
C LYS A 733 -2.43 25.98 -34.19
N CYS A 734 -2.91 24.74 -33.98
CA CYS A 734 -4.31 24.44 -33.66
C CYS A 734 -4.78 24.99 -32.31
N GLN A 735 -3.88 25.18 -31.34
CA GLN A 735 -4.21 25.59 -29.97
C GLN A 735 -4.98 26.93 -29.96
N GLN A 736 -6.17 26.95 -29.36
CA GLN A 736 -7.06 28.11 -29.35
C GLN A 736 -6.52 29.24 -28.47
N SER A 737 -6.10 28.90 -27.24
CA SER A 737 -5.48 29.87 -26.32
C SER A 737 -4.00 30.07 -26.65
N LYS A 738 -3.60 31.26 -27.07
CA LYS A 738 -2.18 31.61 -27.27
C LYS A 738 -1.53 32.27 -26.05
N VAL A 739 -2.18 32.20 -24.88
CA VAL A 739 -1.66 32.79 -23.65
C VAL A 739 -0.94 31.74 -22.82
N LEU A 740 0.37 31.90 -22.60
CA LEU A 740 1.18 31.01 -21.76
C LEU A 740 1.64 31.73 -20.49
N THR A 741 1.92 30.97 -19.43
CA THR A 741 2.45 31.51 -18.16
C THR A 741 3.83 30.93 -17.92
N PRO A 742 4.92 31.62 -18.32
CA PRO A 742 6.26 31.05 -18.18
C PRO A 742 6.64 30.83 -16.71
N VAL A 743 7.32 29.72 -16.43
CA VAL A 743 7.84 29.39 -15.09
C VAL A 743 9.37 29.41 -15.14
N ILE A 744 9.97 30.04 -14.13
CA ILE A 744 11.42 30.09 -13.96
C ILE A 744 11.86 28.91 -13.08
N TYR A 745 12.79 28.12 -13.60
CA TYR A 745 13.43 27.00 -12.91
C TYR A 745 14.93 27.23 -12.79
N GLY A 746 15.59 26.45 -11.93
CA GLY A 746 17.05 26.43 -11.82
C GLY A 746 17.65 27.44 -10.84
N ILE A 747 16.82 28.14 -10.06
CA ILE A 747 17.26 28.98 -8.95
C ILE A 747 17.64 28.05 -7.77
N PRO A 748 18.88 28.11 -7.23
CA PRO A 748 19.24 27.35 -6.04
C PRO A 748 18.46 27.80 -4.81
N GLU A 749 18.03 26.84 -3.98
CA GLU A 749 17.21 27.09 -2.79
C GLU A 749 17.82 26.39 -1.56
N PRO A 750 18.51 27.12 -0.66
CA PRO A 750 18.85 28.55 -0.77
C PRO A 750 20.05 28.80 -1.72
N ALA A 751 20.08 29.97 -2.36
CA ALA A 751 21.27 30.44 -3.07
C ALA A 751 22.26 31.07 -2.09
N PHE A 752 23.53 30.63 -2.11
CA PHE A 752 24.57 31.11 -1.21
C PHE A 752 25.92 31.31 -1.92
N LEU A 753 26.73 32.24 -1.40
CA LEU A 753 28.15 32.41 -1.75
C LEU A 753 28.98 32.64 -0.47
N ILE A 754 30.15 32.00 -0.36
CA ILE A 754 31.09 32.21 0.76
C ILE A 754 32.29 32.99 0.28
N GLN A 755 32.57 34.13 0.92
CA GLN A 755 33.75 34.92 0.61
C GLN A 755 34.95 34.37 1.38
N LEU A 756 35.94 33.83 0.67
CA LEU A 756 37.20 33.36 1.21
C LEU A 756 38.08 34.51 1.69
N ALA A 757 39.05 34.21 2.55
CA ALA A 757 39.97 35.19 3.14
C ALA A 757 40.83 35.98 2.11
N ASP A 758 40.98 35.47 0.89
CA ASP A 758 41.66 36.14 -0.22
C ASP A 758 40.72 37.03 -1.06
N GLY A 759 39.44 37.12 -0.68
CA GLY A 759 38.39 37.88 -1.36
C GLY A 759 37.71 37.13 -2.51
N SER A 760 38.09 35.89 -2.81
CA SER A 760 37.43 35.04 -3.82
C SER A 760 36.20 34.33 -3.23
N SER A 761 35.39 33.69 -4.07
CA SER A 761 34.33 32.78 -3.60
C SER A 761 34.84 31.35 -3.41
N SER A 762 34.26 30.62 -2.45
CA SER A 762 34.47 29.16 -2.36
C SER A 762 33.82 28.40 -3.53
N GLU A 763 32.70 28.93 -4.03
CA GLU A 763 31.90 28.40 -5.13
C GLU A 763 31.27 29.58 -5.88
N SER A 764 30.99 29.42 -7.17
CA SER A 764 30.37 30.45 -8.00
C SER A 764 28.96 30.04 -8.44
N LEU A 765 28.06 31.02 -8.57
CA LEU A 765 26.69 30.77 -9.02
C LEU A 765 26.60 30.99 -10.54
N ASN A 766 26.27 29.94 -11.30
CA ASN A 766 26.07 30.03 -12.74
C ASN A 766 24.59 30.28 -13.10
N LEU A 767 24.30 31.47 -13.63
CA LEU A 767 22.99 31.94 -14.04
C LEU A 767 22.45 31.24 -15.30
N GLU A 768 23.29 30.56 -16.10
CA GLU A 768 22.84 29.76 -17.26
C GLU A 768 21.93 28.59 -16.86
N ARG A 769 21.99 28.17 -15.58
CA ARG A 769 21.10 27.16 -15.02
C ARG A 769 19.66 27.65 -14.88
N ILE A 770 19.44 28.97 -14.86
CA ILE A 770 18.12 29.56 -14.62
C ILE A 770 17.40 29.74 -15.96
N LYS A 771 16.22 29.13 -16.08
CA LYS A 771 15.51 29.00 -17.37
C LYS A 771 14.03 29.21 -17.28
N SER A 772 13.47 29.79 -18.35
CA SER A 772 12.02 29.83 -18.58
C SER A 772 11.56 28.58 -19.30
N THR A 773 10.44 27.98 -18.87
CA THR A 773 9.79 26.87 -19.58
C THR A 773 9.39 27.24 -21.02
N CYS A 774 9.22 28.53 -21.33
CA CYS A 774 8.92 29.03 -22.66
C CYS A 774 10.16 29.30 -23.52
N GLY A 775 11.38 29.12 -23.01
CA GLY A 775 12.62 29.35 -23.78
C GLY A 775 13.03 30.82 -23.91
N GLN A 776 12.42 31.73 -23.14
CA GLN A 776 12.80 33.14 -23.15
C GLN A 776 14.22 33.35 -22.63
N LYS A 777 14.98 34.18 -23.35
CA LYS A 777 16.27 34.71 -22.89
C LYS A 777 16.07 35.62 -21.67
N LEU A 778 16.91 35.43 -20.66
CA LEU A 778 16.79 36.11 -19.37
C LEU A 778 17.91 37.13 -19.18
N ILE A 779 17.53 38.30 -18.66
CA ILE A 779 18.43 39.36 -18.21
C ILE A 779 18.49 39.31 -16.69
N PHE A 780 19.71 39.26 -16.17
CA PHE A 780 19.99 39.32 -14.73
C PHE A 780 20.62 40.65 -14.36
N LYS A 781 20.12 41.29 -13.29
CA LYS A 781 20.72 42.52 -12.75
C LYS A 781 20.76 42.47 -11.24
N ILE A 782 21.91 42.78 -10.67
CA ILE A 782 22.04 43.01 -9.23
C ILE A 782 21.25 44.27 -8.88
N THR A 783 20.25 44.14 -8.02
CA THR A 783 19.42 45.27 -7.54
C THR A 783 19.74 45.67 -6.11
N LYS A 784 20.49 44.83 -5.39
CA LYS A 784 20.96 45.05 -4.02
C LYS A 784 22.26 44.27 -3.81
N GLY A 785 23.24 44.86 -3.12
CA GLY A 785 24.51 44.20 -2.81
C GLY A 785 25.55 44.24 -3.93
N GLU A 786 25.47 45.20 -4.84
CA GLU A 786 26.45 45.42 -5.94
C GLU A 786 27.85 45.75 -5.43
N GLU A 787 27.98 46.18 -4.17
CA GLU A 787 29.26 46.39 -3.51
C GLU A 787 29.91 45.08 -3.03
N TYR A 788 29.18 43.95 -3.04
CA TYR A 788 29.63 42.63 -2.56
C TYR A 788 29.81 41.61 -3.68
N ILE A 789 29.02 41.66 -4.75
CA ILE A 789 29.11 40.70 -5.86
C ILE A 789 29.09 41.41 -7.21
N TYR A 790 29.54 40.70 -8.24
CA TYR A 790 29.43 41.12 -9.63
C TYR A 790 29.04 39.91 -10.51
N ILE A 791 28.59 40.20 -11.73
CA ILE A 791 28.24 39.19 -12.73
C ILE A 791 29.29 39.27 -13.86
N ASP A 792 30.08 38.21 -14.05
CA ASP A 792 30.99 38.05 -15.20
C ASP A 792 30.41 37.05 -16.20
N GLY A 793 29.87 37.58 -17.31
CA GLY A 793 29.07 36.79 -18.25
C GLY A 793 27.84 36.22 -17.54
N THR A 794 27.92 34.96 -17.12
CA THR A 794 26.85 34.20 -16.47
C THR A 794 27.22 33.75 -15.06
N ILE A 795 28.42 34.06 -14.59
CA ILE A 795 28.93 33.66 -13.27
C ILE A 795 28.80 34.81 -12.28
N VAL A 796 28.24 34.53 -11.10
CA VAL A 796 28.19 35.46 -9.96
C VAL A 796 29.27 35.08 -8.95
N ASP A 797 30.10 36.06 -8.57
CA ASP A 797 31.28 35.89 -7.70
C ASP A 797 31.61 37.19 -6.90
N PHE A 798 32.59 37.14 -5.98
CA PHE A 798 33.03 38.22 -5.07
C PHE A 798 34.19 39.10 -5.59
N SER A 799 34.82 38.79 -6.73
CA SER A 799 36.06 39.44 -7.17
C SER A 799 35.99 40.99 -7.20
N GLY A 800 36.83 41.64 -6.38
CA GLY A 800 36.96 43.10 -6.26
C GLY A 800 35.98 43.79 -5.32
N ALA A 801 35.16 43.04 -4.58
CA ALA A 801 34.07 43.55 -3.77
C ALA A 801 34.41 43.78 -2.29
N LYS A 802 33.59 44.57 -1.58
CA LYS A 802 33.71 44.84 -0.14
C LYS A 802 33.68 43.55 0.67
N GLU A 803 34.50 43.46 1.71
CA GLU A 803 34.50 42.33 2.65
C GLU A 803 33.11 42.16 3.29
N VAL A 804 32.61 40.92 3.30
CA VAL A 804 31.38 40.51 3.98
C VAL A 804 31.70 40.29 5.45
N ASP A 805 31.47 41.33 6.26
CA ASP A 805 31.53 41.24 7.73
C ASP A 805 30.24 40.59 8.26
N GLY A 806 30.28 39.28 8.49
CA GLY A 806 29.14 38.50 8.97
C GLY A 806 28.32 37.84 7.87
N GLU A 807 27.02 38.10 7.88
CA GLU A 807 26.05 37.65 6.88
C GLU A 807 25.38 38.87 6.23
N THR A 808 25.21 38.84 4.92
CA THR A 808 24.45 39.85 4.18
C THR A 808 23.76 39.21 2.97
N VAL A 809 22.94 39.97 2.26
CA VAL A 809 22.13 39.48 1.13
C VAL A 809 22.30 40.38 -0.07
N ALA A 810 22.61 39.78 -1.22
CA ALA A 810 22.47 40.41 -2.53
C ALA A 810 21.19 39.93 -3.21
N THR A 811 20.57 40.77 -4.04
CA THR A 811 19.35 40.41 -4.78
C THR A 811 19.62 40.53 -6.27
N ILE A 812 19.29 39.51 -7.03
CA ILE A 812 19.35 39.50 -8.50
C ILE A 812 17.93 39.50 -9.04
N SER A 813 17.60 40.53 -9.82
CA SER A 813 16.36 40.59 -10.61
C SER A 813 16.46 39.75 -11.87
N ILE A 814 15.32 39.19 -12.29
CA ILE A 814 15.11 38.38 -13.49
C ILE A 814 14.08 39.09 -14.36
N ALA A 815 14.40 39.32 -15.63
CA ALA A 815 13.48 39.87 -16.63
C ALA A 815 13.70 39.20 -17.99
N PRO A 816 12.69 39.12 -18.87
CA PRO A 816 12.90 38.65 -20.23
C PRO A 816 13.69 39.70 -21.03
N GLU A 817 14.49 39.25 -22.00
CA GLU A 817 15.18 40.14 -22.94
C GLU A 817 14.19 40.87 -23.87
N VAL A 818 13.14 40.15 -24.29
CA VAL A 818 12.07 40.65 -25.15
C VAL A 818 10.72 40.30 -24.55
N GLU A 819 9.85 41.31 -24.44
CA GLU A 819 8.45 41.13 -24.03
C GLU A 819 7.62 40.60 -25.22
N ILE A 820 6.80 39.58 -24.98
CA ILE A 820 5.97 38.92 -26.00
C ILE A 820 4.50 39.01 -25.57
N THR A 821 3.65 39.60 -26.41
CA THR A 821 2.24 39.93 -26.10
C THR A 821 1.38 38.73 -25.66
N GLY A 822 1.77 37.49 -26.00
CA GLY A 822 1.08 36.26 -25.59
C GLY A 822 1.63 35.57 -24.33
N LEU A 823 2.64 36.13 -23.67
CA LEU A 823 3.21 35.58 -22.44
C LEU A 823 2.77 36.42 -21.24
N LYS A 824 2.36 35.75 -20.16
CA LYS A 824 2.18 36.42 -18.86
C LYS A 824 3.55 36.78 -18.25
N PRO A 825 3.60 37.79 -17.37
CA PRO A 825 4.81 38.10 -16.61
C PRO A 825 5.28 36.90 -15.78
N PHE A 826 6.59 36.82 -15.53
CA PHE A 826 7.15 35.84 -14.61
C PHE A 826 6.58 36.03 -13.21
N GLU A 827 6.19 34.92 -12.57
CA GLU A 827 5.84 34.94 -11.15
C GLU A 827 7.10 35.21 -10.30
N THR A 828 8.23 34.62 -10.70
CA THR A 828 9.54 34.84 -10.06
C THR A 828 10.32 35.92 -10.82
N THR A 829 10.40 37.13 -10.24
CA THR A 829 11.08 38.29 -10.85
C THR A 829 12.42 38.64 -10.19
N ALA A 830 12.78 37.97 -9.10
CA ALA A 830 14.06 38.14 -8.40
C ALA A 830 14.31 36.96 -7.47
N PHE A 831 15.57 36.77 -7.06
CA PHE A 831 15.96 35.86 -6.00
C PHE A 831 17.10 36.49 -5.17
N ASP A 832 17.18 36.04 -3.91
CA ASP A 832 18.19 36.48 -2.96
C ASP A 832 19.36 35.49 -2.92
N ILE A 833 20.57 36.03 -2.82
CA ILE A 833 21.82 35.30 -2.59
C ILE A 833 22.30 35.67 -1.20
N ASN A 834 22.33 34.68 -0.31
CA ASN A 834 22.87 34.85 1.02
C ASN A 834 24.40 34.76 0.97
N MET A 835 25.09 35.69 1.61
CA MET A 835 26.54 35.82 1.53
C MET A 835 27.15 35.81 2.92
N VAL A 836 28.21 35.02 3.10
CA VAL A 836 28.88 34.85 4.40
C VAL A 836 30.39 35.01 4.22
N GLY A 837 31.04 35.78 5.11
CA GLY A 837 32.50 35.82 5.18
C GLY A 837 33.06 34.55 5.84
N GLN A 838 34.09 33.93 5.26
CA GLN A 838 34.67 32.66 5.74
C GLN A 838 35.15 32.72 7.20
N SER A 839 35.57 33.89 7.67
CA SER A 839 36.02 34.12 9.05
C SER A 839 34.87 34.27 10.05
N HIS A 840 33.62 34.33 9.59
CA HIS A 840 32.48 34.52 10.48
C HIS A 840 32.13 33.25 11.26
N VAL A 841 31.94 33.41 12.56
CA VAL A 841 31.51 32.35 13.48
C VAL A 841 30.14 32.72 14.03
N PHE A 842 29.14 31.90 13.71
CA PHE A 842 27.76 32.09 14.17
C PHE A 842 27.63 31.67 15.64
N PRO A 843 27.21 32.58 16.54
CA PRO A 843 26.94 32.23 17.93
C PRO A 843 25.62 31.47 18.05
N ILE A 844 25.63 30.34 18.76
CA ILE A 844 24.43 29.55 19.10
C ILE A 844 24.08 29.83 20.57
N ASN A 845 23.03 30.62 20.78
CA ASN A 845 22.61 31.05 22.11
C ASN A 845 21.43 30.23 22.64
N ASN A 846 20.64 29.63 21.75
CA ASN A 846 19.37 28.97 22.06
C ASN A 846 19.05 27.85 21.05
N VAL A 847 17.95 27.13 21.27
CA VAL A 847 17.50 26.01 20.42
C VAL A 847 17.24 26.45 18.97
N ALA A 848 16.67 27.63 18.73
CA ALA A 848 16.38 28.08 17.37
C ALA A 848 17.68 28.33 16.59
N ASP A 849 18.68 28.97 17.21
CA ASP A 849 20.01 29.15 16.60
C ASP A 849 20.65 27.79 16.27
N LEU A 850 20.46 26.79 17.16
CA LEU A 850 20.96 25.44 16.96
C LEU A 850 20.27 24.75 15.77
N LEU A 851 18.95 24.84 15.65
CA LEU A 851 18.21 24.25 14.53
C LEU A 851 18.52 24.93 13.19
N ASP A 852 18.90 26.21 13.19
CA ASP A 852 19.26 26.98 12.00
C ASP A 852 20.59 26.54 11.35
N VAL A 853 21.39 25.72 12.04
CA VAL A 853 22.63 25.13 11.49
C VAL A 853 22.37 24.40 10.16
N ASN A 854 21.22 23.74 9.99
CA ASN A 854 20.86 23.06 8.75
C ASN A 854 20.72 23.97 7.53
N ASN A 855 20.53 25.28 7.74
CA ASN A 855 20.48 26.26 6.66
C ASN A 855 21.88 26.77 6.28
N LYS A 856 22.92 26.39 7.02
CA LYS A 856 24.28 26.97 6.96
C LYS A 856 25.36 25.91 7.22
N LEU A 857 25.21 24.71 6.66
CA LEU A 857 26.02 23.50 6.96
C LEU A 857 27.54 23.62 6.69
N PHE A 858 27.96 24.63 5.95
CA PHE A 858 29.36 24.94 5.65
C PHE A 858 30.00 25.90 6.65
N ALA A 859 29.21 26.57 7.50
CA ALA A 859 29.66 27.69 8.29
C ALA A 859 30.37 27.26 9.60
N SER A 860 31.03 28.23 10.25
CA SER A 860 31.58 28.03 11.59
C SER A 860 30.57 28.43 12.65
N PHE A 861 30.37 27.59 13.66
CA PHE A 861 29.43 27.79 14.76
C PHE A 861 30.14 27.70 16.10
N CYS A 862 29.65 28.45 17.08
CA CYS A 862 30.15 28.42 18.45
C CYS A 862 28.99 28.46 19.45
N LEU A 863 28.91 27.49 20.36
CA LEU A 863 27.93 27.54 21.46
C LEU A 863 28.29 28.67 22.42
N MET A 864 27.28 29.41 22.86
CA MET A 864 27.41 30.46 23.86
C MET A 864 26.86 30.05 25.23
N ASN A 865 26.05 28.99 25.26
CA ASN A 865 25.43 28.42 26.46
C ASN A 865 25.16 26.92 26.24
N ASP A 866 24.90 26.20 27.33
CA ASP A 866 24.29 24.86 27.24
C ASP A 866 22.89 24.95 26.62
N ILE A 867 22.55 24.00 25.75
CA ILE A 867 21.26 23.96 25.04
C ILE A 867 20.45 22.76 25.54
N ASP A 868 19.16 22.95 25.85
CA ASP A 868 18.26 21.85 26.22
C ASP A 868 17.25 21.58 25.11
N MET A 869 17.29 20.37 24.55
CA MET A 869 16.46 19.94 23.43
C MET A 869 15.23 19.14 23.86
N THR A 870 14.87 19.16 25.14
CA THR A 870 13.68 18.44 25.64
C THR A 870 12.42 18.88 24.89
N GLY A 871 11.75 17.93 24.24
CA GLY A 871 10.50 18.17 23.50
C GLY A 871 10.67 18.89 22.16
N VAL A 872 11.89 18.98 21.65
CA VAL A 872 12.21 19.58 20.35
C VAL A 872 12.21 18.49 19.28
N GLU A 873 11.51 18.71 18.16
CA GLU A 873 11.62 17.87 16.97
C GLU A 873 12.97 18.15 16.29
N PHE A 874 13.78 17.10 16.09
CA PHE A 874 15.13 17.24 15.58
C PHE A 874 15.49 16.08 14.64
N GLU A 875 15.84 16.40 13.40
CA GLU A 875 16.14 15.43 12.33
C GLU A 875 17.64 15.16 12.15
N GLY A 876 18.49 15.75 13.01
CA GLY A 876 19.95 15.77 12.85
C GLY A 876 20.44 16.84 11.87
N PHE A 877 21.75 17.11 11.88
CA PHE A 877 22.37 18.07 10.97
C PHE A 877 22.92 17.43 9.69
N GLY A 878 22.59 18.03 8.54
CA GLY A 878 23.05 17.60 7.22
C GLY A 878 22.45 16.28 6.75
N SER A 879 22.98 15.78 5.65
CA SER A 879 22.62 14.52 4.98
C SER A 879 23.82 13.99 4.20
N LEU A 880 23.76 12.76 3.69
CA LEU A 880 24.84 12.23 2.85
C LEU A 880 25.06 13.07 1.58
N GLU A 881 23.99 13.66 1.05
CA GLU A 881 23.98 14.53 -0.12
C GLU A 881 24.49 15.94 0.20
N SER A 882 24.17 16.46 1.39
CA SER A 882 24.60 17.77 1.87
C SER A 882 25.19 17.64 3.28
N PRO A 883 26.44 17.14 3.41
CA PRO A 883 27.05 16.93 4.71
C PRO A 883 27.39 18.26 5.40
N PHE A 884 27.50 18.24 6.72
CA PHE A 884 28.12 19.34 7.45
C PHE A 884 29.62 19.41 7.12
N THR A 885 30.08 20.52 6.55
CA THR A 885 31.48 20.74 6.13
C THR A 885 32.18 21.82 6.94
N GLY A 886 31.43 22.53 7.78
CA GLY A 886 31.90 23.63 8.59
C GLY A 886 32.67 23.24 9.86
N SER A 887 32.74 24.19 10.80
CA SER A 887 33.35 23.98 12.12
C SER A 887 32.30 24.17 13.22
N PHE A 888 32.30 23.32 14.24
CA PHE A 888 31.40 23.41 15.38
C PHE A 888 32.22 23.41 16.68
N ASP A 889 32.34 24.57 17.30
CA ASP A 889 33.00 24.73 18.60
C ASP A 889 31.95 24.73 19.71
N GLY A 890 31.89 23.66 20.50
CA GLY A 890 31.04 23.60 21.67
C GLY A 890 31.44 24.60 22.74
N ASN A 891 32.65 25.19 22.67
CA ASN A 891 33.13 26.23 23.59
C ASN A 891 32.97 25.86 25.07
N GLY A 892 33.00 24.56 25.37
CA GLY A 892 32.83 24.02 26.72
C GLY A 892 31.39 23.76 27.17
N HIS A 893 30.42 23.99 26.29
CA HIS A 893 29.01 23.81 26.54
C HIS A 893 28.48 22.44 26.12
N THR A 894 27.35 22.08 26.70
CA THR A 894 26.67 20.80 26.48
C THR A 894 25.28 20.98 25.87
N ILE A 895 24.96 20.13 24.90
CA ILE A 895 23.62 19.97 24.34
C ILE A 895 22.95 18.79 25.04
N LYS A 896 21.80 19.02 25.68
CA LYS A 896 21.10 18.05 26.53
C LYS A 896 19.83 17.54 25.87
N ASN A 897 19.53 16.26 26.07
CA ASN A 897 18.28 15.61 25.67
C ASN A 897 17.94 15.67 24.16
N PRO A 898 18.90 15.63 23.22
CA PRO A 898 18.54 15.54 21.81
C PRO A 898 17.89 14.18 21.51
N VAL A 899 16.75 14.24 20.82
CA VAL A 899 16.07 13.06 20.26
C VAL A 899 16.09 13.20 18.74
N VAL A 900 16.91 12.39 18.06
CA VAL A 900 16.99 12.41 16.60
C VAL A 900 15.88 11.55 16.01
N ILE A 901 15.04 12.13 15.17
CA ILE A 901 13.97 11.44 14.43
C ILE A 901 14.59 10.76 13.21
N THR A 902 14.24 9.49 12.99
CA THR A 902 14.89 8.67 11.97
C THR A 902 14.03 8.43 10.72
N ASN A 903 12.70 8.31 10.85
CA ASN A 903 11.76 8.10 9.74
C ASN A 903 12.18 7.00 8.72
N ASP A 904 12.71 5.87 9.19
CA ASP A 904 13.24 4.76 8.36
C ASP A 904 14.44 5.12 7.43
N ASP A 905 15.11 6.25 7.68
CA ASP A 905 16.39 6.60 7.07
C ASP A 905 17.53 5.79 7.70
N ASN A 906 18.52 5.46 6.88
CA ASN A 906 19.62 4.56 7.21
C ASN A 906 20.88 5.28 7.69
N THR A 907 20.99 6.60 7.63
CA THR A 907 22.19 7.31 8.10
C THR A 907 21.83 8.48 9.01
N LYS A 908 21.91 8.27 10.33
CA LYS A 908 21.47 9.26 11.32
C LYS A 908 22.43 9.41 12.49
N GLY A 909 22.47 10.62 13.03
CA GLY A 909 23.18 11.01 14.24
C GLY A 909 22.87 12.43 14.63
N PHE A 910 23.54 13.00 15.64
CA PHE A 910 23.42 14.43 15.92
C PHE A 910 23.79 15.26 14.68
N PHE A 911 24.85 14.85 13.99
CA PHE A 911 25.11 15.12 12.58
C PHE A 911 24.73 13.86 11.78
N ASN A 912 23.88 13.94 10.77
CA ASN A 912 23.60 12.78 9.93
C ASN A 912 24.83 12.42 9.10
N ALA A 913 25.49 13.42 8.48
CA ALA A 913 26.76 13.23 7.80
C ALA A 913 27.69 14.45 7.92
N THR A 914 29.00 14.18 7.97
CA THR A 914 30.06 15.19 8.01
C THR A 914 31.13 14.94 6.95
N LYS A 915 31.70 16.01 6.37
CA LYS A 915 32.82 15.93 5.42
C LYS A 915 33.78 17.09 5.59
N GLY A 916 35.03 16.84 5.98
CA GLY A 916 36.01 17.91 6.21
C GLY A 916 35.77 18.73 7.49
N ALA A 917 34.81 18.29 8.32
CA ALA A 917 34.32 19.08 9.45
C ALA A 917 35.28 19.07 10.65
N LYS A 918 35.24 20.15 11.43
CA LYS A 918 36.00 20.28 12.68
C LYS A 918 35.06 20.48 13.86
N ILE A 919 34.92 19.47 14.71
CA ILE A 919 34.02 19.48 15.86
C ILE A 919 34.87 19.40 17.12
N LYS A 920 34.70 20.34 18.06
CA LYS A 920 35.53 20.36 19.27
C LYS A 920 34.83 20.93 20.49
N ASN A 921 35.32 20.61 21.68
CA ASN A 921 34.88 21.15 22.97
C ASN A 921 33.36 21.00 23.23
N LEU A 922 32.76 19.90 22.77
CA LEU A 922 31.30 19.71 22.74
C LEU A 922 30.85 18.50 23.55
N GLY A 923 29.95 18.74 24.49
CA GLY A 923 29.21 17.68 25.18
C GLY A 923 27.85 17.42 24.54
N ILE A 924 27.50 16.15 24.34
CA ILE A 924 26.13 15.72 24.05
C ILE A 924 25.66 14.81 25.17
N SER A 925 24.67 15.27 25.93
CA SER A 925 24.16 14.57 27.11
C SER A 925 22.76 14.03 26.89
N ASN A 926 22.52 12.79 27.32
CA ASN A 926 21.24 12.09 27.21
C ASN A 926 20.70 12.00 25.76
N PHE A 927 21.56 11.61 24.82
CA PHE A 927 21.20 11.39 23.42
C PHE A 927 20.27 10.19 23.24
N SER A 928 19.32 10.27 22.31
CA SER A 928 18.51 9.12 21.87
C SER A 928 17.95 9.29 20.45
N PHE A 929 17.39 8.20 19.90
CA PHE A 929 16.64 8.21 18.63
C PHE A 929 15.13 7.99 18.86
N SER A 930 14.31 8.44 17.90
CA SER A 930 12.88 8.09 17.81
C SER A 930 12.49 7.69 16.38
N GLY A 931 11.58 6.71 16.24
CA GLY A 931 11.16 6.15 14.94
C GLY A 931 11.41 4.64 14.80
N SER A 932 11.01 4.04 13.67
CA SER A 932 11.21 2.60 13.41
C SER A 932 12.68 2.31 13.13
N GLN A 933 13.29 1.48 13.98
CA GLN A 933 14.72 1.10 13.95
C GLN A 933 14.95 -0.41 13.89
N ALA A 934 13.89 -1.20 13.67
CA ALA A 934 13.92 -2.66 13.79
C ALA A 934 13.40 -3.43 12.55
N ASN A 935 12.58 -2.82 11.68
CA ASN A 935 11.69 -3.55 10.76
C ASN A 935 12.00 -3.41 9.25
N GLY A 936 13.25 -3.18 8.84
CA GLY A 936 13.64 -3.09 7.42
C GLY A 936 14.83 -3.96 7.03
N ASN A 937 14.88 -4.46 5.79
CA ASN A 937 16.00 -5.25 5.23
C ASN A 937 17.25 -4.41 4.86
N LYS A 938 17.39 -3.18 5.36
CA LYS A 938 18.47 -2.25 4.97
C LYS A 938 19.50 -2.10 6.11
N SER A 939 20.78 -1.99 5.76
CA SER A 939 21.87 -1.66 6.68
C SER A 939 21.74 -0.21 7.15
N THR A 940 22.00 0.06 8.43
CA THR A 940 21.87 1.40 9.05
C THR A 940 23.21 1.85 9.63
N ASP A 941 23.69 3.04 9.26
CA ASP A 941 24.83 3.77 9.84
C ASP A 941 24.35 4.76 10.91
N LEU A 942 24.28 4.32 12.17
CA LEU A 942 23.79 5.16 13.27
C LEU A 942 24.89 5.46 14.27
N GLY A 943 25.20 6.75 14.45
CA GLY A 943 26.17 7.21 15.44
C GLY A 943 25.60 8.29 16.35
N GLY A 944 26.02 8.32 17.61
CA GLY A 944 25.55 9.34 18.54
C GLY A 944 26.00 10.76 18.16
N PHE A 945 27.24 10.92 17.67
CA PHE A 945 27.71 12.18 17.08
C PHE A 945 27.42 12.25 15.58
N ALA A 946 27.81 11.22 14.82
CA ALA A 946 27.65 11.22 13.37
C ALA A 946 27.16 9.90 12.80
N GLY A 947 26.14 9.90 11.93
CA GLY A 947 25.79 8.70 11.16
C GLY A 947 26.94 8.29 10.24
N SER A 948 27.40 9.24 9.41
CA SER A 948 28.58 9.12 8.53
C SER A 948 29.59 10.25 8.78
N ALA A 949 30.89 9.96 8.66
CA ALA A 949 31.94 10.96 8.84
C ALA A 949 33.12 10.76 7.89
N LYS A 950 33.48 11.79 7.11
CA LYS A 950 34.62 11.76 6.19
C LYS A 950 35.55 12.94 6.45
N GLU A 951 36.86 12.73 6.45
CA GLU A 951 37.86 13.80 6.62
C GLU A 951 37.57 14.69 7.86
N THR A 952 36.99 14.11 8.90
CA THR A 952 36.40 14.86 10.03
C THR A 952 37.21 14.66 11.30
N THR A 953 37.38 15.73 12.06
CA THR A 953 38.10 15.71 13.34
C THR A 953 37.17 16.03 14.51
N PHE A 954 37.20 15.18 15.54
CA PHE A 954 36.56 15.40 16.83
C PHE A 954 37.64 15.55 17.91
N ASP A 955 37.63 16.64 18.67
CA ASP A 955 38.58 16.85 19.78
C ASP A 955 37.87 17.33 21.05
N GLN A 956 38.19 16.75 22.21
CA GLN A 956 37.58 17.15 23.49
C GLN A 956 36.04 17.12 23.45
N CYS A 957 35.49 16.00 23.00
CA CYS A 957 34.04 15.79 22.86
C CYS A 957 33.57 14.61 23.71
N TYR A 958 32.31 14.64 24.16
CA TYR A 958 31.74 13.51 24.88
C TYR A 958 30.29 13.21 24.54
N LEU A 959 29.91 11.93 24.65
CA LEU A 959 28.54 11.47 24.52
C LEU A 959 28.07 10.69 25.75
N THR A 960 26.86 11.01 26.23
CA THR A 960 26.06 10.11 27.10
C THR A 960 24.66 9.88 26.52
N GLY A 961 24.01 8.79 26.91
CA GLY A 961 22.65 8.45 26.47
C GLY A 961 22.53 7.03 25.92
N LYS A 962 21.66 6.84 24.92
CA LYS A 962 21.38 5.54 24.29
C LYS A 962 21.38 5.66 22.76
N VAL A 963 22.23 4.89 22.09
CA VAL A 963 22.31 4.79 20.63
C VAL A 963 21.72 3.44 20.22
N VAL A 964 20.64 3.44 19.44
CA VAL A 964 19.91 2.23 19.04
C VAL A 964 19.82 2.18 17.53
N GLY A 965 20.27 1.08 16.91
CA GLY A 965 20.16 0.86 15.47
C GLY A 965 20.14 -0.60 15.08
N ARG A 966 20.19 -0.89 13.77
CA ARG A 966 20.17 -2.26 13.26
C ARG A 966 21.56 -2.81 13.01
N ASP A 967 22.33 -2.18 12.14
CA ASP A 967 23.60 -2.75 11.65
C ASP A 967 24.84 -2.04 12.21
N HIS A 968 25.38 -1.02 11.52
CA HIS A 968 26.57 -0.26 11.93
C HIS A 968 26.23 0.80 12.99
N VAL A 969 26.23 0.39 14.26
CA VAL A 969 25.85 1.28 15.36
C VAL A 969 27.06 1.63 16.22
N GLY A 970 27.43 2.91 16.23
CA GLY A 970 28.55 3.42 17.01
C GLY A 970 28.13 4.42 18.07
N GLY A 971 28.78 4.41 19.23
CA GLY A 971 28.58 5.48 20.21
C GLY A 971 28.95 6.84 19.62
N PHE A 972 30.03 6.96 18.84
CA PHE A 972 30.40 8.22 18.15
C PHE A 972 29.93 8.25 16.70
N VAL A 973 30.43 7.34 15.87
CA VAL A 973 30.21 7.29 14.43
C VAL A 973 29.63 5.94 14.01
N GLY A 974 28.63 5.90 13.13
CA GLY A 974 27.99 4.66 12.67
C GLY A 974 28.95 3.69 11.97
N GLY A 975 29.13 3.83 10.65
CA GLY A 975 29.93 2.88 9.86
C GLY A 975 30.59 3.46 8.60
N ASN A 976 29.86 4.26 7.84
CA ASN A 976 30.36 4.93 6.64
C ASN A 976 31.35 6.06 6.99
N CYS A 977 32.61 5.69 7.21
CA CYS A 977 33.68 6.59 7.65
C CYS A 977 34.95 6.50 6.79
N SER A 978 35.68 7.61 6.67
CA SER A 978 37.01 7.65 6.03
C SER A 978 37.83 8.87 6.46
N ASN A 979 39.09 8.65 6.86
CA ASN A 979 39.98 9.69 7.39
C ASN A 979 39.38 10.45 8.59
N VAL A 980 38.85 9.72 9.57
CA VAL A 980 38.26 10.30 10.80
C VAL A 980 39.26 10.26 11.94
N THR A 981 39.41 11.38 12.65
CA THR A 981 40.28 11.47 13.84
C THR A 981 39.46 11.87 15.06
N ILE A 982 39.55 11.11 16.13
CA ILE A 982 38.92 11.39 17.43
C ILE A 982 40.02 11.46 18.49
N THR A 983 40.15 12.61 19.15
CA THR A 983 41.16 12.85 20.20
C THR A 983 40.52 13.33 21.48
N ASN A 984 41.11 12.95 22.62
CA ASN A 984 40.74 13.49 23.93
C ASN A 984 39.24 13.42 24.22
N SER A 985 38.57 12.33 23.85
CA SER A 985 37.10 12.25 23.83
C SER A 985 36.61 10.98 24.50
N PHE A 986 35.36 10.97 24.95
CA PHE A 986 34.81 9.79 25.63
C PHE A 986 33.36 9.48 25.32
N VAL A 987 33.01 8.20 25.48
CA VAL A 987 31.64 7.70 25.36
C VAL A 987 31.25 6.98 26.65
N ASN A 988 30.16 7.44 27.25
CA ASN A 988 29.51 6.79 28.37
C ASN A 988 28.01 6.64 28.06
N ALA A 989 27.72 5.77 27.09
CA ALA A 989 26.38 5.55 26.54
C ALA A 989 26.10 4.05 26.34
N GLU A 990 24.83 3.67 26.39
CA GLU A 990 24.38 2.35 25.97
C GLU A 990 24.28 2.31 24.44
N VAL A 991 24.99 1.38 23.80
CA VAL A 991 24.93 1.13 22.36
C VAL A 991 24.22 -0.20 22.12
N PHE A 992 23.07 -0.15 21.44
CA PHE A 992 22.25 -1.32 21.14
C PHE A 992 22.12 -1.51 19.63
N ALA A 993 22.52 -2.68 19.11
CA ALA A 993 22.40 -3.02 17.69
C ALA A 993 21.78 -4.39 17.46
N TYR A 994 21.42 -4.70 16.21
CA TYR A 994 21.09 -6.07 15.79
C TYR A 994 22.31 -6.78 15.21
N SER A 995 23.32 -6.07 14.69
CA SER A 995 24.54 -6.70 14.13
C SER A 995 25.88 -6.10 14.59
N GLN A 996 26.49 -5.10 13.93
CA GLN A 996 27.84 -4.65 14.30
C GLN A 996 27.85 -3.39 15.15
N ALA A 997 28.29 -3.51 16.40
CA ALA A 997 28.25 -2.40 17.35
C ALA A 997 29.61 -2.09 17.96
N GLY A 998 29.90 -0.80 18.14
CA GLY A 998 31.08 -0.38 18.89
C GLY A 998 30.88 0.87 19.72
N GLY A 999 31.69 0.99 20.77
CA GLY A 999 31.62 2.14 21.68
C GLY A 999 31.97 3.46 21.00
N PHE A 1000 32.85 3.46 19.99
CA PHE A 1000 33.14 4.64 19.16
C PHE A 1000 32.62 4.48 17.73
N PHE A 1001 32.99 3.38 17.06
CA PHE A 1001 32.59 3.07 15.68
C PHE A 1001 31.84 1.75 15.63
N GLY A 1002 30.67 1.72 15.00
CA GLY A 1002 30.00 0.46 14.66
C GLY A 1002 30.86 -0.34 13.67
N VAL A 1003 31.23 0.32 12.57
CA VAL A 1003 32.15 -0.22 11.56
C VAL A 1003 33.23 0.79 11.19
N ALA A 1004 34.46 0.29 11.00
CA ALA A 1004 35.53 1.02 10.34
C ALA A 1004 35.58 0.62 8.85
N ALA A 1005 35.00 1.46 7.98
CA ALA A 1005 34.97 1.28 6.53
C ALA A 1005 36.05 2.09 5.78
N GLY A 1006 36.91 2.80 6.51
CA GLY A 1006 37.98 3.65 6.01
C GLY A 1006 38.94 4.02 7.13
N ASN A 1007 39.94 4.87 6.86
CA ASN A 1007 40.97 5.17 7.85
C ASN A 1007 40.38 5.88 9.07
N VAL A 1008 40.66 5.37 10.27
CA VAL A 1008 40.19 5.97 11.53
C VAL A 1008 41.32 6.02 12.57
N THR A 1009 41.32 7.07 13.38
CA THR A 1009 42.29 7.27 14.48
C THR A 1009 41.56 7.68 15.74
N MET A 1010 41.79 6.95 16.83
CA MET A 1010 41.33 7.29 18.18
C MET A 1010 42.56 7.41 19.08
N LYS A 1011 42.68 8.53 19.79
CA LYS A 1011 43.81 8.78 20.67
C LYS A 1011 43.42 9.49 21.96
N ASN A 1012 43.96 9.04 23.09
CA ASN A 1012 43.60 9.60 24.41
C ASN A 1012 42.09 9.59 24.65
N CYS A 1013 41.42 8.50 24.29
CA CYS A 1013 39.97 8.36 24.36
C CYS A 1013 39.57 7.23 25.32
N TYR A 1014 38.36 7.30 25.88
CA TYR A 1014 37.83 6.18 26.68
C TYR A 1014 36.37 5.84 26.41
N PHE A 1015 36.04 4.55 26.57
CA PHE A 1015 34.67 4.03 26.54
C PHE A 1015 34.29 3.45 27.91
N ALA A 1016 33.22 3.95 28.52
CA ALA A 1016 32.73 3.51 29.83
C ALA A 1016 31.26 3.03 29.83
N GLY A 1017 30.62 3.01 28.67
CA GLY A 1017 29.22 2.61 28.52
C GLY A 1017 29.01 1.10 28.47
N SER A 1018 27.97 0.66 27.76
CA SER A 1018 27.78 -0.75 27.43
C SER A 1018 27.44 -0.93 25.96
N VAL A 1019 27.88 -2.04 25.36
CA VAL A 1019 27.53 -2.39 23.97
C VAL A 1019 26.85 -3.75 23.98
N LYS A 1020 25.64 -3.82 23.44
CA LYS A 1020 24.84 -5.04 23.42
C LYS A 1020 24.16 -5.25 22.07
N LEU A 1021 24.16 -6.50 21.63
CA LEU A 1021 23.36 -6.91 20.48
C LEU A 1021 21.99 -7.48 20.90
N ASN A 1022 21.02 -7.37 19.99
CA ASN A 1022 19.68 -7.92 20.17
C ASN A 1022 19.71 -9.46 20.09
N PRO A 1023 19.21 -10.19 21.12
CA PRO A 1023 19.19 -11.67 21.13
C PRO A 1023 18.44 -12.33 19.97
N SER A 1024 17.52 -11.61 19.32
CA SER A 1024 16.74 -12.12 18.19
C SER A 1024 17.53 -12.19 16.87
N HIS A 1025 18.76 -11.67 16.83
CA HIS A 1025 19.61 -11.70 15.65
C HIS A 1025 20.87 -12.54 15.91
N SER A 1026 21.17 -13.46 14.99
CA SER A 1026 22.16 -14.52 15.21
C SER A 1026 23.60 -14.15 14.84
N TYR A 1027 23.87 -12.91 14.39
CA TYR A 1027 25.17 -12.57 13.79
C TYR A 1027 25.60 -11.11 14.00
N GLY A 1028 26.80 -10.88 14.55
CA GLY A 1028 27.30 -9.54 14.85
C GLY A 1028 28.52 -9.52 15.79
N TRP A 1029 29.38 -8.52 15.58
CA TRP A 1029 30.60 -8.27 16.35
C TRP A 1029 30.45 -7.05 17.24
N VAL A 1030 30.99 -7.15 18.45
CA VAL A 1030 31.01 -6.06 19.42
C VAL A 1030 32.43 -5.72 19.81
N GLY A 1031 32.75 -4.43 19.80
CA GLY A 1031 34.02 -3.90 20.30
C GLY A 1031 33.83 -2.69 21.21
N GLY A 1032 34.65 -2.54 22.24
CA GLY A 1032 34.60 -1.33 23.08
C GLY A 1032 34.93 -0.04 22.31
N PHE A 1033 35.68 -0.14 21.21
CA PHE A 1033 35.98 0.98 20.31
C PHE A 1033 35.39 0.75 18.92
N VAL A 1034 35.72 -0.37 18.26
CA VAL A 1034 35.29 -0.67 16.89
C VAL A 1034 34.59 -2.03 16.86
N GLY A 1035 33.35 -2.09 16.38
CA GLY A 1035 32.62 -3.35 16.22
C GLY A 1035 33.29 -4.27 15.19
N LEU A 1036 33.39 -3.80 13.95
CA LEU A 1036 34.02 -4.53 12.85
C LEU A 1036 34.90 -3.62 11.98
N VAL A 1037 36.08 -4.11 11.60
CA VAL A 1037 36.88 -3.52 10.52
C VAL A 1037 36.55 -4.26 9.22
N ASP A 1038 35.86 -3.59 8.30
CA ASP A 1038 35.27 -4.24 7.12
C ASP A 1038 35.84 -3.79 5.76
N ALA A 1039 36.85 -2.91 5.77
CA ALA A 1039 37.52 -2.43 4.58
C ALA A 1039 39.05 -2.56 4.67
N ASP A 1040 39.70 -2.44 3.51
CA ASP A 1040 41.15 -2.24 3.44
C ASP A 1040 41.51 -0.83 3.93
N CYS A 1041 41.67 -0.67 5.24
CA CYS A 1041 41.90 0.62 5.87
C CYS A 1041 42.94 0.56 7.00
N THR A 1042 43.32 1.73 7.53
CA THR A 1042 44.15 1.85 8.73
C THR A 1042 43.30 2.24 9.93
N VAL A 1043 43.33 1.43 10.99
CA VAL A 1043 42.68 1.72 12.27
C VAL A 1043 43.78 1.96 13.31
N THR A 1044 43.82 3.15 13.89
CA THR A 1044 44.82 3.52 14.91
C THR A 1044 44.12 3.77 16.24
N ILE A 1045 44.41 2.95 17.25
CA ILE A 1045 43.94 3.11 18.64
C ILE A 1045 45.18 3.29 19.51
N GLU A 1046 45.43 4.51 19.96
CA GLU A 1046 46.60 4.85 20.77
C GLU A 1046 46.20 5.43 22.11
N ASP A 1047 46.85 5.00 23.18
CA ASP A 1047 46.73 5.68 24.47
C ASP A 1047 45.25 5.79 24.91
N CYS A 1048 44.46 4.71 24.72
CA CYS A 1048 43.01 4.67 24.93
C CYS A 1048 42.60 3.66 26.03
N VAL A 1049 41.43 3.88 26.63
CA VAL A 1049 40.92 3.07 27.76
C VAL A 1049 39.54 2.47 27.47
N SER A 1050 39.37 1.15 27.62
CA SER A 1050 38.07 0.46 27.46
C SER A 1050 37.59 -0.15 28.77
N ILE A 1051 36.47 0.35 29.31
CA ILE A 1051 35.97 0.02 30.65
C ILE A 1051 34.66 -0.79 30.59
N GLY A 1052 33.82 -0.49 29.60
CA GLY A 1052 32.43 -0.92 29.54
C GLY A 1052 32.17 -2.40 29.24
N ASN A 1053 30.97 -2.88 29.62
CA ASN A 1053 30.52 -4.25 29.37
C ASN A 1053 30.09 -4.46 27.90
N LEU A 1054 30.38 -5.64 27.36
CA LEU A 1054 30.25 -5.99 25.94
C LEU A 1054 29.52 -7.33 25.76
N GLN A 1055 28.46 -7.32 24.94
CA GLN A 1055 27.70 -8.51 24.59
C GLN A 1055 27.42 -8.61 23.09
N GLY A 1056 28.21 -9.42 22.39
CA GLY A 1056 28.05 -9.76 20.97
C GLY A 1056 27.42 -11.15 20.75
N SER A 1057 27.24 -11.54 19.50
CA SER A 1057 26.77 -12.90 19.14
C SER A 1057 27.89 -13.75 18.53
N VAL A 1058 28.81 -13.12 17.79
CA VAL A 1058 29.94 -13.78 17.14
C VAL A 1058 31.24 -13.54 17.92
N ALA A 1059 31.50 -12.28 18.27
CA ALA A 1059 32.67 -11.88 19.04
C ALA A 1059 32.38 -10.68 19.94
N SER A 1060 33.17 -10.53 21.00
CA SER A 1060 33.11 -9.41 21.94
C SER A 1060 34.52 -9.06 22.42
N GLY A 1061 35.16 -8.11 21.73
CA GLY A 1061 36.53 -7.67 21.99
C GLY A 1061 36.59 -6.38 22.80
N SER A 1062 37.54 -6.28 23.74
CA SER A 1062 37.69 -5.09 24.60
C SER A 1062 37.84 -3.80 23.78
N PHE A 1063 38.51 -3.84 22.63
CA PHE A 1063 38.66 -2.72 21.71
C PHE A 1063 38.04 -3.00 20.35
N ILE A 1064 38.40 -4.13 19.71
CA ILE A 1064 37.98 -4.46 18.34
C ILE A 1064 37.24 -5.79 18.34
N GLY A 1065 35.98 -5.79 17.88
CA GLY A 1065 35.22 -7.03 17.77
C GLY A 1065 35.82 -7.98 16.74
N ALA A 1066 36.12 -7.52 15.53
CA ALA A 1066 36.90 -8.28 14.54
C ALA A 1066 37.64 -7.39 13.53
N ASN A 1067 38.79 -7.89 13.03
CA ASN A 1067 39.54 -7.31 11.93
C ASN A 1067 39.37 -8.15 10.65
N GLY A 1068 38.23 -8.03 9.96
CA GLY A 1068 37.94 -8.81 8.74
C GLY A 1068 37.02 -10.03 8.91
N GLY A 1069 35.91 -9.91 9.66
CA GLY A 1069 34.95 -10.99 9.90
C GLY A 1069 35.57 -12.23 10.58
N ASP A 1070 34.94 -13.40 10.46
CA ASP A 1070 35.39 -14.67 11.10
C ASP A 1070 36.72 -15.23 10.55
N GLN A 1071 37.45 -14.48 9.73
CA GLN A 1071 38.66 -14.95 9.05
C GLN A 1071 39.94 -14.59 9.82
N LYS A 1072 40.28 -15.40 10.83
CA LYS A 1072 41.58 -15.36 11.55
C LYS A 1072 42.80 -15.16 10.63
N ASN A 1073 42.75 -15.70 9.41
CA ASN A 1073 43.89 -15.77 8.49
C ASN A 1073 43.89 -14.69 7.39
N ASN A 1074 42.94 -13.75 7.40
CA ASN A 1074 42.81 -12.75 6.33
C ASN A 1074 42.35 -11.38 6.88
N PRO A 1075 43.21 -10.69 7.65
CA PRO A 1075 42.89 -9.38 8.20
C PRO A 1075 42.65 -8.34 7.09
N ARG A 1076 41.57 -7.55 7.19
CA ARG A 1076 41.27 -6.48 6.23
C ARG A 1076 42.02 -5.17 6.55
N GLY A 1077 42.11 -4.81 7.82
CA GLY A 1077 42.72 -3.57 8.29
C GLY A 1077 44.19 -3.69 8.71
N ILE A 1078 44.94 -2.61 8.46
CA ILE A 1078 46.22 -2.29 9.10
C ILE A 1078 45.89 -1.68 10.47
N ILE A 1079 46.23 -2.38 11.55
CA ILE A 1079 45.94 -1.94 12.91
C ILE A 1079 47.20 -1.38 13.57
N ASN A 1080 47.13 -0.14 14.04
CA ASN A 1080 48.12 0.48 14.90
C ASN A 1080 47.55 0.56 16.33
N PHE A 1081 48.15 -0.17 17.27
CA PHE A 1081 47.61 -0.38 18.61
C PHE A 1081 48.71 -0.28 19.66
N THR A 1082 48.75 0.82 20.41
CA THR A 1082 49.81 1.09 21.41
C THR A 1082 49.28 1.83 22.63
N GLY A 1083 49.83 1.56 23.83
CA GLY A 1083 49.53 2.33 25.04
C GLY A 1083 48.11 2.20 25.61
N ASN A 1084 47.38 1.13 25.26
CA ASN A 1084 45.97 0.99 25.60
C ASN A 1084 45.75 0.22 26.92
N VAL A 1085 44.64 0.50 27.60
CA VAL A 1085 44.27 -0.09 28.90
C VAL A 1085 42.84 -0.63 28.85
N PHE A 1086 42.57 -1.80 29.43
CA PHE A 1086 41.21 -2.35 29.47
C PHE A 1086 40.82 -2.91 30.82
N ASN A 1087 39.51 -2.90 31.08
CA ASN A 1087 38.93 -3.49 32.27
C ASN A 1087 38.92 -5.02 32.17
N PHE A 1088 39.70 -5.66 33.03
CA PHE A 1088 39.81 -7.10 33.08
C PHE A 1088 38.52 -7.77 33.56
N ASP A 1089 37.77 -7.09 34.43
CA ASP A 1089 36.53 -7.58 35.04
C ASP A 1089 35.28 -7.29 34.20
N ALA A 1090 35.40 -6.53 33.11
CA ALA A 1090 34.29 -6.22 32.22
C ALA A 1090 33.69 -7.51 31.63
N GLU A 1091 32.36 -7.59 31.64
CA GLU A 1091 31.64 -8.70 31.03
C GLU A 1091 31.87 -8.68 29.51
N ARG A 1092 32.46 -9.76 28.98
CA ARG A 1092 32.75 -9.95 27.54
C ARG A 1092 32.15 -11.27 27.07
N PHE A 1093 30.84 -11.37 27.20
CA PHE A 1093 30.12 -12.61 26.91
C PHE A 1093 29.44 -12.53 25.55
N LEU A 1094 29.36 -13.67 24.88
CA LEU A 1094 28.43 -13.87 23.79
C LEU A 1094 27.00 -13.96 24.34
N MET A 1095 26.00 -13.81 23.47
CA MET A 1095 24.58 -13.94 23.84
C MET A 1095 24.24 -15.29 24.50
N ASP A 1096 25.00 -16.34 24.23
CA ASP A 1096 24.85 -17.67 24.84
C ASP A 1096 25.54 -17.81 26.20
N GLY A 1097 26.09 -16.71 26.74
CA GLY A 1097 26.75 -16.63 28.03
C GLY A 1097 28.20 -17.14 28.04
N LYS A 1098 28.75 -17.55 26.89
CA LYS A 1098 30.15 -17.97 26.80
C LYS A 1098 31.08 -16.77 26.68
N ILE A 1099 32.33 -16.95 27.09
CA ILE A 1099 33.39 -15.97 26.82
C ILE A 1099 33.66 -15.97 25.31
N SER A 1100 33.83 -14.78 24.73
CA SER A 1100 34.22 -14.64 23.33
C SER A 1100 35.60 -15.27 23.09
N GLU A 1101 35.71 -16.13 22.06
CA GLU A 1101 36.98 -16.73 21.61
C GLU A 1101 37.37 -16.26 20.20
N ASN A 1102 36.47 -15.55 19.50
CA ASN A 1102 36.60 -15.13 18.10
C ASN A 1102 36.89 -13.64 17.92
N ASP A 1103 37.03 -12.89 19.01
CA ASP A 1103 37.40 -11.48 18.96
C ASP A 1103 38.85 -11.28 18.52
N TRP A 1104 39.15 -10.06 18.04
CA TRP A 1104 40.46 -9.73 17.51
C TRP A 1104 41.61 -10.01 18.50
N GLU A 1105 41.39 -9.72 19.78
CA GLU A 1105 42.34 -10.00 20.85
C GLU A 1105 42.58 -11.51 21.02
N SER A 1106 41.50 -12.31 21.12
CA SER A 1106 41.56 -13.78 21.22
C SER A 1106 42.13 -14.45 19.97
N GLN A 1107 42.01 -13.82 18.81
CA GLN A 1107 42.63 -14.29 17.57
C GLN A 1107 44.13 -14.00 17.47
N GLY A 1108 44.72 -13.34 18.47
CA GLY A 1108 46.15 -13.07 18.55
C GLY A 1108 46.56 -11.73 17.94
N TYR A 1109 45.66 -10.75 17.93
CA TYR A 1109 45.93 -9.37 17.49
C TYR A 1109 46.41 -9.28 16.03
N VAL A 1110 45.81 -10.09 15.16
CA VAL A 1110 46.22 -10.23 13.76
C VAL A 1110 45.92 -8.95 12.97
N THR A 1111 46.94 -8.42 12.29
CA THR A 1111 46.84 -7.21 11.45
C THR A 1111 47.35 -7.50 10.04
N LYS A 1112 46.86 -6.75 9.04
CA LYS A 1112 47.44 -6.71 7.70
C LYS A 1112 48.87 -6.16 7.76
N GLU A 1113 49.70 -6.53 6.77
CA GLU A 1113 51.11 -6.12 6.68
C GLU A 1113 51.26 -4.59 6.81
N GLY A 1114 52.19 -4.15 7.66
CA GLY A 1114 52.44 -2.74 7.95
C GLY A 1114 51.80 -2.20 9.24
N GLY A 1115 50.98 -2.99 9.93
CA GLY A 1115 50.43 -2.63 11.24
C GLY A 1115 51.44 -2.73 12.38
N VAL A 1116 51.24 -1.94 13.43
CA VAL A 1116 52.10 -1.89 14.62
C VAL A 1116 51.27 -2.19 15.86
N VAL A 1117 51.50 -3.33 16.51
CA VAL A 1117 50.83 -3.71 17.77
C VAL A 1117 51.92 -3.86 18.85
N GLU A 1118 51.99 -2.94 19.81
CA GLU A 1118 53.03 -2.91 20.86
C GLU A 1118 52.44 -3.14 22.26
N SER A 1119 53.22 -3.76 23.16
CA SER A 1119 52.78 -4.28 24.48
C SER A 1119 53.77 -3.94 25.61
N PRO A 1120 53.30 -3.84 26.87
CA PRO A 1120 54.01 -4.33 28.04
C PRO A 1120 53.61 -5.80 28.34
N ILE A 1121 54.55 -6.71 28.06
CA ILE A 1121 54.66 -8.15 28.42
C ILE A 1121 53.37 -8.86 28.94
N GLU A 1122 52.89 -9.82 28.14
CA GLU A 1122 51.74 -10.76 28.27
C GLU A 1122 50.41 -10.34 27.62
N HIS A 1123 50.03 -9.06 27.64
CA HIS A 1123 48.82 -8.56 26.99
C HIS A 1123 49.14 -7.32 26.14
N TYR A 1124 48.59 -7.19 24.93
CA TYR A 1124 48.87 -6.05 24.04
C TYR A 1124 48.14 -4.75 24.46
N ALA A 1125 47.24 -4.85 25.44
CA ALA A 1125 46.75 -3.74 26.26
C ALA A 1125 46.94 -4.09 27.73
N THR A 1126 47.12 -3.10 28.60
CA THR A 1126 47.29 -3.32 30.05
C THR A 1126 45.95 -3.69 30.69
N PRO A 1127 45.80 -4.88 31.30
CA PRO A 1127 44.62 -5.24 32.07
C PRO A 1127 44.62 -4.52 33.42
N VAL A 1128 43.48 -3.98 33.81
CA VAL A 1128 43.27 -3.30 35.10
C VAL A 1128 41.96 -3.78 35.72
N GLU A 1129 41.93 -3.95 37.04
CA GLU A 1129 40.72 -4.34 37.79
C GLU A 1129 39.69 -3.18 37.85
N ASP A 1130 38.40 -3.49 37.90
CA ASP A 1130 37.32 -2.49 37.77
C ASP A 1130 37.41 -1.35 38.80
N ASN A 1131 37.83 -1.69 40.03
CA ASN A 1131 37.95 -0.77 41.15
C ASN A 1131 39.06 0.30 40.95
N GLU A 1132 40.04 0.07 40.07
CA GLU A 1132 41.15 0.99 39.86
C GLU A 1132 40.84 2.11 38.85
N PHE A 1133 39.81 1.95 38.01
CA PHE A 1133 39.42 2.95 36.99
C PHE A 1133 38.83 4.25 37.56
N LEU A 1134 38.54 4.29 38.86
CA LEU A 1134 38.18 5.51 39.59
C LEU A 1134 39.40 6.26 40.13
N THR A 1135 40.61 5.88 39.73
CA THR A 1135 41.87 6.57 40.09
C THR A 1135 42.58 7.09 38.84
N GLN A 1136 43.56 7.99 39.00
CA GLN A 1136 44.35 8.47 37.85
C GLN A 1136 45.27 7.42 37.20
N ILE A 1137 45.59 6.33 37.92
CA ILE A 1137 46.65 5.39 37.53
C ILE A 1137 46.43 4.80 36.13
N PRO A 1138 45.26 4.22 35.79
CA PRO A 1138 45.07 3.58 34.48
C PRO A 1138 45.15 4.56 33.31
N TYR A 1139 44.79 5.82 33.55
CA TYR A 1139 44.80 6.86 32.53
C TYR A 1139 46.19 7.48 32.34
N ASN A 1140 47.01 7.52 33.39
CA ASN A 1140 48.42 7.90 33.29
C ASN A 1140 49.21 6.88 32.46
N ASP A 1141 48.89 5.59 32.59
CA ASP A 1141 49.47 4.53 31.76
C ASP A 1141 49.06 4.69 30.29
N ALA A 1142 47.83 5.14 30.05
CA ALA A 1142 47.34 5.58 28.74
C ALA A 1142 47.74 7.03 28.38
N LYS A 1143 48.71 7.64 29.08
CA LYS A 1143 49.26 8.99 28.82
C LYS A 1143 48.24 10.13 28.72
N PHE A 1144 47.16 10.10 29.50
CA PHE A 1144 46.18 11.19 29.54
C PHE A 1144 46.79 12.47 30.16
N ASP A 1145 46.53 13.64 29.54
CA ASP A 1145 46.99 14.93 30.05
C ASP A 1145 46.02 15.48 31.12
N PHE A 1146 46.29 15.16 32.39
CA PHE A 1146 45.57 15.73 33.54
C PHE A 1146 46.02 17.15 33.91
N GLU A 1147 47.06 17.72 33.29
CA GLU A 1147 47.45 19.12 33.51
C GLU A 1147 46.52 20.07 32.76
N ASN A 1148 46.18 19.75 31.50
CA ASN A 1148 45.46 20.68 30.62
C ASN A 1148 44.09 20.19 30.15
N ILE A 1149 43.88 18.89 29.99
CA ILE A 1149 42.69 18.36 29.29
C ILE A 1149 41.73 17.67 30.24
N TRP A 1150 42.23 16.72 31.03
CA TRP A 1150 41.42 15.85 31.86
C TRP A 1150 41.42 16.27 33.32
N THR A 1151 40.34 15.94 34.03
CA THR A 1151 40.24 16.00 35.49
C THR A 1151 39.49 14.76 35.97
N ILE A 1152 39.80 14.27 37.17
CA ILE A 1152 39.11 13.14 37.78
C ILE A 1152 38.87 13.46 39.25
N ASP A 1153 37.68 13.11 39.72
CA ASP A 1153 37.36 13.06 41.15
C ASP A 1153 37.56 11.61 41.60
N GLU A 1154 38.72 11.35 42.20
CA GLU A 1154 39.13 9.97 42.54
C GLU A 1154 38.12 9.30 43.48
N GLU A 1155 37.91 8.01 43.27
CA GLU A 1155 36.90 7.19 43.96
C GLU A 1155 35.43 7.59 43.68
N VAL A 1156 35.18 8.68 42.95
CA VAL A 1156 33.83 9.22 42.68
C VAL A 1156 33.41 9.01 41.23
N SER A 1157 34.28 9.29 40.26
CA SER A 1157 33.92 9.29 38.83
C SER A 1157 35.08 8.95 37.91
N TYR A 1158 34.77 8.54 36.68
CA TYR A 1158 35.77 8.45 35.60
C TYR A 1158 36.23 9.85 35.17
N PRO A 1159 37.40 9.99 34.50
CA PRO A 1159 37.91 11.27 34.06
C PRO A 1159 36.91 12.04 33.19
N THR A 1160 36.80 13.33 33.41
CA THR A 1160 35.99 14.25 32.60
C THR A 1160 36.87 15.34 32.00
N LEU A 1161 36.35 16.04 31.00
CA LEU A 1161 37.06 17.12 30.34
C LEU A 1161 37.03 18.38 31.23
N LYS A 1162 38.17 19.04 31.41
CA LYS A 1162 38.27 20.31 32.15
C LYS A 1162 37.47 21.44 31.51
N ASN A 1163 37.50 21.46 30.18
CA ASN A 1163 36.97 22.57 29.39
C ASN A 1163 35.53 22.36 28.96
N VAL A 1164 34.92 21.19 29.19
CA VAL A 1164 33.53 20.90 28.79
C VAL A 1164 32.76 20.42 30.01
N ALA A 1165 31.67 21.12 30.35
CA ALA A 1165 30.85 20.75 31.51
C ALA A 1165 30.29 19.33 31.35
N TYR A 1166 30.64 18.40 32.24
CA TYR A 1166 30.10 17.05 32.23
C TYR A 1166 28.71 17.01 32.86
N ILE A 1167 27.71 16.60 32.08
CA ILE A 1167 26.35 16.38 32.54
C ILE A 1167 26.02 14.90 32.36
N PRO A 1168 25.96 14.11 33.44
CA PRO A 1168 25.61 12.69 33.34
C PRO A 1168 24.16 12.54 32.85
N ALA A 1169 23.91 11.53 32.02
CA ALA A 1169 22.55 11.19 31.63
C ALA A 1169 21.71 10.82 32.87
N PRO A 1170 20.41 11.18 32.93
CA PRO A 1170 19.53 10.67 33.96
C PRO A 1170 19.51 9.13 33.91
N PRO A 1171 19.45 8.44 35.07
CA PRO A 1171 19.48 6.99 35.11
C PRO A 1171 18.36 6.41 34.25
N VAL A 1172 18.73 5.62 33.24
CA VAL A 1172 17.81 4.98 32.30
C VAL A 1172 17.06 3.87 33.04
N GLY A 1173 15.73 3.97 33.05
CA GLY A 1173 14.77 2.87 33.20
C GLY A 1173 15.17 1.71 34.13
N ILE A 1174 14.67 1.74 35.35
CA ILE A 1174 14.38 0.52 36.09
C ILE A 1174 13.39 -0.31 35.25
N GLU A 1175 13.84 -1.40 34.61
CA GLU A 1175 12.91 -2.41 34.09
C GLU A 1175 12.11 -2.99 35.27
N GLN A 1176 10.79 -2.99 35.13
CA GLN A 1176 9.86 -3.61 36.05
C GLN A 1176 9.95 -5.13 35.85
N VAL A 1177 10.80 -5.80 36.63
CA VAL A 1177 10.79 -7.27 36.71
C VAL A 1177 9.44 -7.66 37.32
N VAL A 1178 8.62 -8.33 36.53
CA VAL A 1178 7.35 -8.92 36.96
C VAL A 1178 7.67 -10.02 37.97
N ASP A 1179 7.06 -9.93 39.16
CA ASP A 1179 7.10 -10.98 40.18
C ASP A 1179 6.70 -12.33 39.57
N GLN A 1180 7.62 -13.29 39.57
CA GLN A 1180 7.28 -14.71 39.50
C GLN A 1180 7.83 -15.43 40.73
N ASN A 1181 6.94 -15.53 41.72
CA ASN A 1181 6.76 -16.59 42.72
C ASN A 1181 7.80 -16.83 43.84
N GLU A 1182 7.22 -16.80 45.05
CA GLU A 1182 7.58 -17.49 46.31
C GLU A 1182 8.94 -17.18 46.97
N ASN A 1183 8.91 -16.17 47.85
CA ASN A 1183 9.96 -15.79 48.79
C ASN A 1183 10.61 -17.00 49.51
N THR A 1184 11.86 -17.29 49.15
CA THR A 1184 12.77 -18.10 49.99
C THR A 1184 13.72 -17.21 50.79
N TYR A 1185 14.07 -16.02 50.28
CA TYR A 1185 15.01 -15.08 50.91
C TYR A 1185 14.33 -13.85 51.51
N ILE A 1186 14.81 -13.40 52.65
CA ILE A 1186 14.39 -12.14 53.29
C ILE A 1186 15.55 -11.15 53.18
N VAL A 1187 15.32 -10.04 52.49
CA VAL A 1187 16.26 -8.92 52.36
C VAL A 1187 15.70 -7.70 53.06
N TYR A 1188 16.45 -7.11 53.99
CA TYR A 1188 16.01 -5.96 54.79
C TYR A 1188 17.15 -4.99 55.12
N THR A 1189 16.82 -3.83 55.66
CA THR A 1189 17.79 -2.79 56.03
C THR A 1189 17.75 -2.54 57.54
N SER A 1190 18.92 -2.42 58.16
CA SER A 1190 19.12 -1.96 59.54
C SER A 1190 20.48 -1.28 59.65
N ASP A 1191 20.63 -0.27 60.52
CA ASP A 1191 21.93 0.32 60.90
C ASP A 1191 22.89 0.67 59.73
N ASN A 1192 22.39 1.27 58.64
CA ASN A 1192 23.17 1.60 57.43
C ASN A 1192 23.82 0.38 56.75
N ALA A 1193 23.18 -0.79 56.78
CA ALA A 1193 23.58 -1.96 56.02
C ALA A 1193 22.36 -2.69 55.43
N ILE A 1194 22.63 -3.55 54.44
CA ILE A 1194 21.62 -4.43 53.86
C ILE A 1194 21.86 -5.85 54.39
N PHE A 1195 20.80 -6.51 54.82
CA PHE A 1195 20.86 -7.88 55.33
C PHE A 1195 20.14 -8.84 54.39
N VAL A 1196 20.74 -10.00 54.15
CA VAL A 1196 20.18 -11.09 53.34
C VAL A 1196 20.11 -12.35 54.18
N SER A 1197 18.92 -12.96 54.25
CA SER A 1197 18.65 -14.16 55.05
C SER A 1197 17.78 -15.17 54.32
N GLY A 1198 17.74 -16.42 54.81
CA GLY A 1198 16.90 -17.49 54.25
C GLY A 1198 17.56 -18.41 53.21
N MET A 1199 18.89 -18.31 53.03
CA MET A 1199 19.67 -19.25 52.23
C MET A 1199 19.68 -20.64 52.86
N LYS A 1200 19.50 -21.68 52.04
CA LYS A 1200 19.50 -23.09 52.50
C LYS A 1200 20.81 -23.80 52.18
N ASN A 1201 21.55 -23.31 51.20
CA ASN A 1201 22.81 -23.83 50.68
C ASN A 1201 23.84 -22.68 50.57
N THR A 1202 24.98 -22.94 49.91
CA THR A 1202 25.96 -21.87 49.66
C THR A 1202 25.47 -20.98 48.53
N ALA A 1203 25.28 -19.69 48.82
CA ALA A 1203 24.87 -18.69 47.83
C ALA A 1203 25.99 -17.69 47.52
N LYS A 1204 26.00 -17.16 46.29
CA LYS A 1204 26.76 -15.97 45.89
C LYS A 1204 25.85 -14.76 45.93
N ILE A 1205 26.21 -13.73 46.67
CA ILE A 1205 25.42 -12.51 46.81
C ILE A 1205 26.23 -11.31 46.32
N ALA A 1206 25.72 -10.63 45.30
CA ALA A 1206 26.30 -9.42 44.75
C ALA A 1206 25.36 -8.22 44.99
N LEU A 1207 25.91 -7.13 45.49
CA LEU A 1207 25.23 -5.87 45.73
C LEU A 1207 25.67 -4.87 44.66
N TYR A 1208 24.71 -4.27 43.98
CA TYR A 1208 24.96 -3.23 42.99
C TYR A 1208 24.31 -1.91 43.43
N ASN A 1209 24.92 -0.79 43.09
CA ASN A 1209 24.29 0.51 43.24
C ASN A 1209 23.33 0.78 42.06
N ILE A 1210 22.62 1.90 42.11
CA ILE A 1210 21.65 2.27 41.07
C ILE A 1210 22.27 2.50 39.67
N ASN A 1211 23.60 2.67 39.59
CA ASN A 1211 24.34 2.81 38.34
C ASN A 1211 24.80 1.46 37.77
N GLY A 1212 24.40 0.34 38.38
CA GLY A 1212 24.81 -1.01 37.96
C GLY A 1212 26.22 -1.40 38.39
N GLN A 1213 26.90 -0.55 39.18
CA GLN A 1213 28.26 -0.82 39.66
C GLN A 1213 28.22 -1.79 40.84
N LEU A 1214 29.13 -2.76 40.87
CA LEU A 1214 29.25 -3.74 41.94
C LEU A 1214 29.82 -3.06 43.21
N VAL A 1215 29.04 -3.06 44.28
CA VAL A 1215 29.36 -2.47 45.59
C VAL A 1215 29.96 -3.51 46.54
N SER A 1216 29.46 -4.75 46.51
CA SER A 1216 29.93 -5.83 47.37
C SER A 1216 29.61 -7.20 46.76
N ASN A 1217 30.43 -8.21 47.01
CA ASN A 1217 30.21 -9.58 46.55
C ASN A 1217 30.67 -10.59 47.61
N VAL A 1218 29.80 -11.50 48.03
CA VAL A 1218 30.02 -12.43 49.15
C VAL A 1218 29.56 -13.84 48.78
N ILE A 1219 30.35 -14.86 49.13
CA ILE A 1219 29.99 -16.29 48.98
C ILE A 1219 29.90 -16.92 50.37
N THR A 1220 28.80 -17.62 50.66
CA THR A 1220 28.45 -17.91 52.06
C THR A 1220 27.30 -18.91 52.21
N SER A 1221 27.17 -19.55 53.38
CA SER A 1221 26.17 -20.57 53.71
C SER A 1221 25.42 -20.31 55.04
N GLY A 1222 25.18 -19.03 55.37
CA GLY A 1222 24.60 -18.60 56.65
C GLY A 1222 23.14 -18.13 56.58
N GLU A 1223 22.41 -18.21 57.70
CA GLU A 1223 20.99 -17.82 57.76
C GLU A 1223 20.75 -16.30 57.64
N ASN A 1224 21.71 -15.42 57.94
CA ASN A 1224 21.58 -13.96 57.85
C ASN A 1224 22.94 -13.25 57.69
N ILE A 1225 23.08 -12.37 56.70
CA ILE A 1225 24.37 -11.80 56.27
C ILE A 1225 24.24 -10.31 56.03
N GLU A 1226 25.19 -9.56 56.55
CA GLU A 1226 25.32 -8.12 56.37
C GLU A 1226 26.17 -7.77 55.14
N LEU A 1227 25.65 -6.87 54.31
CA LEU A 1227 26.32 -6.31 53.14
C LEU A 1227 26.59 -4.81 53.37
N PRO A 1228 27.85 -4.37 53.29
CA PRO A 1228 28.18 -2.96 53.44
C PRO A 1228 27.64 -2.14 52.26
N ILE A 1229 27.23 -0.91 52.55
CA ILE A 1229 26.72 0.05 51.55
C ILE A 1229 27.51 1.35 51.62
N MET A 1230 27.53 2.10 50.51
CA MET A 1230 28.24 3.38 50.41
C MET A 1230 27.42 4.60 50.86
N GLY A 1231 26.13 4.44 51.14
CA GLY A 1231 25.26 5.54 51.58
C GLY A 1231 23.77 5.19 51.55
N LYS A 1232 22.92 6.16 51.89
CA LYS A 1232 21.46 6.03 51.71
C LYS A 1232 21.13 6.10 50.22
N GLY A 1233 20.31 5.19 49.73
CA GLY A 1233 20.04 5.10 48.30
C GLY A 1233 19.33 3.82 47.87
N PHE A 1234 19.19 3.65 46.56
CA PHE A 1234 18.66 2.45 45.94
C PHE A 1234 19.80 1.49 45.58
N TYR A 1235 19.59 0.22 45.91
CA TYR A 1235 20.54 -0.86 45.63
C TYR A 1235 19.81 -2.07 45.03
N ILE A 1236 20.57 -2.90 44.31
CA ILE A 1236 20.12 -4.18 43.77
C ILE A 1236 20.94 -5.29 44.40
N VAL A 1237 20.29 -6.25 45.03
CA VAL A 1237 20.92 -7.45 45.60
C VAL A 1237 20.62 -8.62 44.67
N ARG A 1238 21.65 -9.21 44.06
CA ARG A 1238 21.57 -10.43 43.28
C ARG A 1238 22.05 -11.60 44.13
N ILE A 1239 21.25 -12.65 44.26
CA ILE A 1239 21.52 -13.87 45.02
C ILE A 1239 21.52 -15.04 44.05
N VAL A 1240 22.57 -15.86 44.06
CA VAL A 1240 22.68 -17.08 43.24
C VAL A 1240 22.92 -18.27 44.15
N GLU A 1241 21.94 -19.16 44.27
CA GLU A 1241 22.00 -20.41 45.07
C GLU A 1241 21.49 -21.55 44.19
N ASP A 1242 22.19 -22.68 44.15
CA ASP A 1242 21.85 -23.86 43.31
C ASP A 1242 21.55 -23.50 41.84
N GLU A 1243 22.38 -22.63 41.25
CA GLU A 1243 22.25 -22.12 39.86
C GLU A 1243 21.01 -21.25 39.59
N MET A 1244 20.15 -21.04 40.61
CA MET A 1244 18.99 -20.16 40.53
C MET A 1244 19.36 -18.73 40.95
N THR A 1245 18.99 -17.74 40.13
CA THR A 1245 19.24 -16.31 40.42
C THR A 1245 17.98 -15.63 40.93
N THR A 1246 18.06 -15.00 42.10
CA THR A 1246 17.03 -14.10 42.66
C THR A 1246 17.58 -12.68 42.74
N THR A 1247 16.79 -11.67 42.38
CA THR A 1247 17.22 -10.26 42.45
C THR A 1247 16.22 -9.44 43.25
N VAL A 1248 16.71 -8.66 44.21
CA VAL A 1248 15.88 -7.85 45.12
C VAL A 1248 16.32 -6.39 45.08
N LYS A 1249 15.36 -5.48 44.90
CA LYS A 1249 15.59 -4.03 44.99
C LYS A 1249 15.42 -3.58 46.45
N VAL A 1250 16.41 -2.87 46.97
CA VAL A 1250 16.43 -2.43 48.37
C VAL A 1250 16.61 -0.92 48.44
N VAL A 1251 15.79 -0.25 49.24
CA VAL A 1251 15.93 1.17 49.54
C VAL A 1251 16.46 1.32 50.95
N VAL A 1252 17.64 1.93 51.08
CA VAL A 1252 18.19 2.33 52.36
C VAL A 1252 17.81 3.80 52.60
N LYS A 1253 16.94 4.04 53.58
CA LYS A 1253 16.35 5.36 53.88
C LYS A 1253 17.18 6.20 54.84
#